data_AF-A0A820ICX7-F1
#
_entry.id   AF-A0A820ICX7-F1
#
_cell.length_a   1.000
_cell.length_b   1.000
_cell.length_c   1.000
_cell.angle_alpha   90.00
_cell.angle_beta   90.00
_cell.angle_gamma   90.00
#
_symmetry.space_group_name_H-M   'P 1'
#
loop_
_entity.id
_entity.type
_entity.pdbx_description
1 polymer ?
#
loop_
_entity_poly.entity_id
_entity_poly.type
_entity_poly.pdbx_seq_one_letter_code
_entity_poly.pdbx_strand_id
1 'polypeptide(L)'
;MSFELSDTESDDPDEICLETDNTNLETFYLIWLDPHVNTDKHHLEAQQRLRALISHLVTFDDVDTCRKYITQAPLKHYLVLIVSGQLGQKLVPRIHHINQVINIYVFCANKALHEKWAKEFQKVTAIFVSADDLISQIELDNKYRQKLAESLSFNTFNFNDVQAGQSTVGLNGQFVYNQVLMDVLLRIKYNKADKSELIKLCNTQYRKDPTELAIVKEFQHHYTSEKALWWYTRDCFLYKILNKALRMQDIHVLFLLRSFCLDLCQQLQEIQCQSKIKVYRGQLVSKSELTTLKNSLNQLISMNSFFSTSVSPQEASAFLYSKYTSTDLERVIFEIDANPNVVTTKPFADIRSQSAFVKESEVLFMFGSIFRLGSIEKTGDNIWRIRMTLCGENESGLKAVLQHMTNEYGSKKPNLHLLGMVLWKMGKFHLAEKYYQHLSSIAAMRGSLDDSIHWKEKALEIKAHPAHNTTALTPRVLVAVSTAGSKKVASVASSTPTKSIYYEIEQRIAQVTDSKHMMFDPTQLHKCSREARMMAVAWIMVCKFDCKLYGGFVRDWIVGQYLGRPNNITADNWILFNDSTAHLHPEIVPADLDCYLPTHGLYDIDEILNELAKLQMVVNVHRDQWRYLLLVDQNVKTGPFTIDLITPHIGINKYDRIDFDVNNLFVEKDCTKHLGMRVDITYPPYSITLEKIVDNIQKKRFYLLAGDDNKPCATVIEERMNKMITRGWKQIDETLPPVVPNPGPPSNIELTPVPKTSPVYQKIFEKMKLTFGGNDLKIISIEQIKNAELESIYEQAKKVIQKQTGLPDGNQMTLFHGAKGKNIDEILQYGFHDQVYRYGNWGITISNEDNYSRIQLKPKYKRIKSLIEPGILKLKFTLNRQVKLFFVYNSGLPQRTLSFILGKGAYFSENPKLQHGRTFPDDDNERVMFQVKVLLGNAQSLSRHKINLNSVPENYHSVHGIFPQLPDSDEFIIYRYGQALPHLKITYRS
;
A
#
# COMPACT_ATOMS: atom_id res chain seq x y z
N MET A 1 -68.24 -3.62 22.30
CA MET A 1 -67.35 -4.14 23.36
C MET A 1 -66.38 -5.10 22.70
N SER A 2 -65.20 -4.59 22.40
CA SER A 2 -64.03 -5.29 21.89
C SER A 2 -63.16 -5.71 23.07
N PHE A 3 -62.67 -6.95 23.08
CA PHE A 3 -61.67 -7.40 24.04
C PHE A 3 -60.33 -7.64 23.33
N GLU A 4 -59.31 -7.05 23.93
CA GLU A 4 -57.90 -7.05 23.58
C GLU A 4 -57.28 -8.45 23.73
N LEU A 5 -56.37 -8.79 22.82
CA LEU A 5 -55.37 -9.82 23.04
C LEU A 5 -54.00 -9.13 23.07
N SER A 6 -53.35 -9.26 24.22
CA SER A 6 -52.01 -8.80 24.55
C SER A 6 -50.96 -9.59 23.76
N ASP A 7 -50.21 -8.90 22.90
CA ASP A 7 -48.98 -9.44 22.34
C ASP A 7 -47.87 -9.30 23.40
N THR A 8 -47.32 -10.46 23.77
CA THR A 8 -46.18 -10.58 24.67
C THR A 8 -44.89 -10.33 23.89
N GLU A 9 -44.06 -9.44 24.42
CA GLU A 9 -42.69 -9.19 23.99
C GLU A 9 -41.88 -10.49 24.09
N SER A 10 -41.39 -10.99 22.94
CA SER A 10 -40.27 -11.92 22.91
C SER A 10 -39.01 -11.13 22.59
N ASP A 11 -38.23 -10.84 23.64
CA ASP A 11 -36.80 -10.55 23.53
C ASP A 11 -36.10 -11.77 22.93
N ASP A 12 -35.56 -11.63 21.72
CA ASP A 12 -34.63 -12.61 21.14
C ASP A 12 -33.29 -11.89 20.89
N PRO A 13 -32.23 -12.20 21.66
CA PRO A 13 -30.93 -11.55 21.56
C PRO A 13 -29.98 -12.42 20.73
N ASP A 14 -29.62 -11.97 19.53
CA ASP A 14 -28.30 -12.22 18.91
C ASP A 14 -28.16 -11.40 17.60
N GLU A 15 -27.98 -10.08 17.75
CA GLU A 15 -27.60 -9.17 16.66
C GLU A 15 -26.11 -9.33 16.34
N ILE A 16 -25.79 -9.98 15.22
CA ILE A 16 -24.43 -10.02 14.65
C ILE A 16 -24.09 -8.63 14.12
N CYS A 17 -23.41 -7.83 14.95
CA CYS A 17 -22.88 -6.52 14.60
C CYS A 17 -21.75 -6.68 13.57
N LEU A 18 -21.87 -6.02 12.42
CA LEU A 18 -20.84 -6.04 11.39
C LEU A 18 -19.69 -5.13 11.85
N GLU A 19 -18.62 -5.69 12.46
CA GLU A 19 -17.45 -4.89 12.89
C GLU A 19 -16.93 -4.03 11.73
N THR A 20 -16.88 -2.72 11.95
CA THR A 20 -16.24 -1.75 11.07
C THR A 20 -14.75 -1.71 11.38
N ASP A 21 -13.91 -1.65 10.33
CA ASP A 21 -12.53 -1.22 10.52
C ASP A 21 -12.59 0.11 11.28
N ASN A 22 -11.88 0.17 12.41
CA ASN A 22 -11.92 1.19 13.47
C ASN A 22 -11.46 2.58 12.98
N THR A 23 -12.10 3.09 11.93
CA THR A 23 -11.75 4.31 11.21
C THR A 23 -12.73 5.39 11.63
N ASN A 24 -12.18 6.45 12.23
CA ASN A 24 -12.92 7.66 12.55
C ASN A 24 -13.68 8.16 11.31
N LEU A 25 -14.97 8.47 11.48
CA LEU A 25 -15.88 8.92 10.41
C LEU A 25 -15.69 10.37 9.97
N GLU A 26 -14.75 11.13 10.55
CA GLU A 26 -14.42 12.51 10.16
C GLU A 26 -13.36 12.62 9.07
N THR A 27 -13.42 13.72 8.29
CA THR A 27 -12.41 14.04 7.27
C THR A 27 -11.20 14.76 7.87
N PHE A 28 -11.41 15.57 8.90
CA PHE A 28 -10.38 16.39 9.55
C PHE A 28 -10.13 15.94 10.98
N TYR A 29 -8.86 15.93 11.38
CA TYR A 29 -8.44 15.65 12.75
C TYR A 29 -7.88 16.92 13.34
N LEU A 30 -8.37 17.30 14.52
CA LEU A 30 -7.84 18.41 15.28
C LEU A 30 -6.87 17.88 16.33
N ILE A 31 -5.65 18.38 16.32
CA ILE A 31 -4.59 18.00 17.25
C ILE A 31 -4.20 19.24 18.05
N TRP A 32 -4.24 19.16 19.37
CA TRP A 32 -3.83 20.27 20.25
C TRP A 32 -2.64 19.86 21.12
N LEU A 33 -1.48 20.49 20.88
CA LEU A 33 -0.28 20.35 21.69
C LEU A 33 -0.07 21.58 22.59
N ASP A 34 -0.31 21.43 23.88
CA ASP A 34 -0.02 22.46 24.89
C ASP A 34 0.31 21.80 26.25
N PRO A 35 1.33 22.30 26.99
CA PRO A 35 1.70 21.74 28.31
C PRO A 35 0.55 21.70 29.33
N HIS A 36 -0.44 22.57 29.17
CA HIS A 36 -1.57 22.73 30.09
C HIS A 36 -2.92 22.39 29.44
N VAL A 37 -2.91 21.72 28.28
CA VAL A 37 -4.11 21.45 27.47
C VAL A 37 -5.23 20.78 28.25
N ASN A 38 -4.90 19.88 29.17
CA ASN A 38 -5.87 19.11 29.97
C ASN A 38 -6.01 19.61 31.42
N THR A 39 -5.22 20.61 31.84
CA THR A 39 -5.20 21.09 33.23
C THR A 39 -5.82 22.47 33.41
N ASP A 40 -5.80 23.31 32.37
CA ASP A 40 -6.33 24.67 32.44
C ASP A 40 -7.83 24.73 32.09
N LYS A 41 -8.61 25.47 32.90
CA LYS A 41 -10.07 25.54 32.75
C LYS A 41 -10.48 26.18 31.41
N HIS A 42 -9.80 27.23 30.98
CA HIS A 42 -10.11 27.91 29.72
C HIS A 42 -9.78 27.03 28.51
N HIS A 43 -8.71 26.22 28.60
CA HIS A 43 -8.41 25.20 27.60
C HIS A 43 -9.50 24.14 27.52
N LEU A 44 -10.00 23.64 28.66
CA LEU A 44 -11.09 22.65 28.69
C LEU A 44 -12.40 23.20 28.07
N GLU A 45 -12.75 24.45 28.35
CA GLU A 45 -13.90 25.14 27.74
C GLU A 45 -13.71 25.31 26.22
N ALA A 46 -12.52 25.71 25.77
CA ALA A 46 -12.18 25.82 24.35
C ALA A 46 -12.20 24.45 23.65
N GLN A 47 -11.73 23.37 24.30
CA GLN A 47 -11.81 22.02 23.76
C GLN A 47 -13.25 21.60 23.47
N GLN A 48 -14.21 21.95 24.35
CA GLN A 48 -15.62 21.63 24.15
C GLN A 48 -16.18 22.33 22.91
N ARG A 49 -15.88 23.61 22.73
CA ARG A 49 -16.29 24.39 21.55
C ARG A 49 -15.63 23.89 20.27
N LEU A 50 -14.36 23.51 20.33
CA LEU A 50 -13.62 22.95 19.19
C LEU A 50 -14.15 21.58 18.78
N ARG A 51 -14.60 20.74 19.73
CA ARG A 51 -15.23 19.44 19.41
C ARG A 51 -16.50 19.62 18.58
N ALA A 52 -17.30 20.65 18.86
CA ALA A 52 -18.49 20.95 18.05
C ALA A 52 -18.15 21.34 16.59
N LEU A 53 -16.92 21.82 16.33
CA LEU A 53 -16.45 22.17 14.98
C LEU A 53 -15.77 20.99 14.27
N ILE A 54 -14.92 20.26 14.99
CA ILE A 54 -14.18 19.09 14.53
C ILE A 54 -14.24 18.05 15.65
N SER A 55 -15.12 17.06 15.50
CA SER A 55 -15.46 16.12 16.58
C SER A 55 -14.25 15.31 17.06
N HIS A 56 -13.34 14.97 16.15
CA HIS A 56 -12.09 14.29 16.48
C HIS A 56 -10.99 15.25 16.91
N LEU A 57 -11.03 15.62 18.20
CA LEU A 57 -9.98 16.36 18.89
C LEU A 57 -9.11 15.43 19.74
N VAL A 58 -7.80 15.42 19.47
CA VAL A 58 -6.78 14.71 20.26
C VAL A 58 -5.83 15.72 20.89
N THR A 59 -5.52 15.55 22.17
CA THR A 59 -4.68 16.48 22.94
C THR A 59 -3.36 15.82 23.35
N PHE A 60 -2.30 16.62 23.41
CA PHE A 60 -0.96 16.21 23.81
C PHE A 60 -0.32 17.31 24.66
N ASP A 61 0.49 16.91 25.63
CA ASP A 61 1.38 17.77 26.43
C ASP A 61 2.86 17.56 26.09
N ASP A 62 3.18 16.45 25.41
CA ASP A 62 4.53 16.08 24.96
C ASP A 62 4.71 16.16 23.44
N VAL A 63 5.88 16.68 23.02
CA VAL A 63 6.23 16.93 21.62
C VAL A 63 6.47 15.62 20.87
N ASP A 64 7.16 14.65 21.48
CA ASP A 64 7.57 13.43 20.80
C ASP A 64 6.39 12.48 20.59
N THR A 65 5.49 12.40 21.58
CA THR A 65 4.23 11.67 21.50
C THR A 65 3.30 12.27 20.44
N CYS A 66 3.16 13.61 20.42
CA CYS A 66 2.40 14.31 19.39
C CYS A 66 2.98 14.08 17.99
N ARG A 67 4.31 14.18 17.83
CA ARG A 67 5.00 13.90 16.56
C ARG A 67 4.73 12.47 16.10
N LYS A 68 4.88 11.49 17.00
CA LYS A 68 4.65 10.08 16.69
C LYS A 68 3.23 9.87 16.15
N TYR A 69 2.22 10.45 16.82
CA TYR A 69 0.83 10.40 16.36
C TYR A 69 0.65 10.99 14.96
N ILE A 70 1.22 12.18 14.70
CA ILE A 70 1.15 12.83 13.37
C ILE A 70 1.81 11.98 12.29
N THR A 71 2.98 11.40 12.56
CA THR A 71 3.72 10.58 11.59
C THR A 71 3.08 9.22 11.31
N GLN A 72 2.27 8.72 12.25
CA GLN A 72 1.55 7.44 12.14
C GLN A 72 0.10 7.61 11.70
N ALA A 73 -0.37 8.85 11.53
CA ALA A 73 -1.75 9.13 11.12
C ALA A 73 -2.03 8.55 9.72
N PRO A 74 -3.20 7.92 9.50
CA PRO A 74 -3.52 7.34 8.20
C PRO A 74 -3.51 8.40 7.09
N LEU A 75 -2.95 8.03 5.91
CA LEU A 75 -2.82 8.92 4.74
C LEU A 75 -4.12 9.56 4.23
N LYS A 76 -5.27 9.07 4.70
CA LYS A 76 -6.61 9.46 4.24
C LYS A 76 -7.23 10.63 5.04
N HIS A 77 -6.54 11.17 6.04
CA HIS A 77 -7.04 12.24 6.90
C HIS A 77 -6.19 13.51 6.82
N TYR A 78 -6.86 14.67 6.95
CA TYR A 78 -6.19 15.96 7.03
C TYR A 78 -6.03 16.40 8.48
N LEU A 79 -4.85 16.88 8.83
CA LEU A 79 -4.47 17.25 10.19
C LEU A 79 -4.46 18.77 10.34
N VAL A 80 -5.23 19.25 11.31
CA VAL A 80 -5.27 20.64 11.77
C VAL A 80 -4.63 20.70 13.15
N LEU A 81 -3.62 21.55 13.33
CA LEU A 81 -2.88 21.62 14.59
C LEU A 81 -3.12 22.94 15.32
N ILE A 82 -3.28 22.86 16.63
CA ILE A 82 -3.15 23.95 17.59
C ILE A 82 -1.90 23.65 18.41
N VAL A 83 -0.96 24.58 18.46
CA VAL A 83 0.29 24.42 19.23
C VAL A 83 0.53 25.61 20.14
N SER A 84 1.08 25.36 21.32
CA SER A 84 1.61 26.43 22.15
C SER A 84 2.81 27.11 21.46
N GLY A 85 3.10 28.36 21.79
CA GLY A 85 4.22 29.08 21.18
C GLY A 85 5.57 28.36 21.36
N GLN A 86 5.83 27.86 22.57
CA GLN A 86 7.10 27.19 22.90
C GLN A 86 7.18 25.77 22.31
N LEU A 87 6.12 24.97 22.42
CA LEU A 87 6.13 23.61 21.88
C LEU A 87 6.04 23.62 20.35
N GLY A 88 5.28 24.56 19.77
CA GLY A 88 5.21 24.80 18.34
C GLY A 88 6.57 25.09 17.73
N GLN A 89 7.40 25.93 18.36
CA GLN A 89 8.75 26.22 17.88
C GLN A 89 9.65 24.96 17.81
N LYS A 90 9.39 23.94 18.65
CA LYS A 90 10.10 22.66 18.63
C LYS A 90 9.52 21.68 17.61
N LEU A 91 8.19 21.62 17.51
CA LEU A 91 7.48 20.63 16.69
C LEU A 91 7.41 21.02 15.22
N VAL A 92 7.01 22.26 14.90
CA VAL A 92 6.70 22.71 13.53
C VAL A 92 7.84 22.48 12.54
N PRO A 93 9.12 22.77 12.86
CA PRO A 93 10.24 22.47 11.96
C PRO A 93 10.40 20.98 11.63
N ARG A 94 9.84 20.08 12.43
CA ARG A 94 9.92 18.63 12.25
C ARG A 94 8.74 18.03 11.49
N ILE A 95 7.65 18.78 11.29
CA ILE A 95 6.42 18.27 10.68
C ILE A 95 5.90 19.11 9.51
N HIS A 96 6.42 20.32 9.28
CA HIS A 96 5.88 21.21 8.25
C HIS A 96 5.92 20.60 6.83
N HIS A 97 6.84 19.67 6.56
CA HIS A 97 6.94 18.96 5.29
C HIS A 97 5.86 17.87 5.10
N ILE A 98 5.14 17.47 6.15
CA ILE A 98 4.12 16.41 6.07
C ILE A 98 2.87 16.94 5.36
N ASN A 99 2.50 16.34 4.23
CA ASN A 99 1.39 16.81 3.38
C ASN A 99 0.01 16.75 4.07
N GLN A 100 -0.20 15.80 4.98
CA GLN A 100 -1.45 15.70 5.74
C GLN A 100 -1.66 16.91 6.66
N VAL A 101 -0.58 17.56 7.11
CA VAL A 101 -0.66 18.77 7.94
C VAL A 101 -1.00 19.94 7.04
N ILE A 102 -2.24 20.44 7.17
CA ILE A 102 -2.79 21.50 6.30
C ILE A 102 -2.74 22.88 6.95
N ASN A 103 -2.95 22.97 8.26
CA ASN A 103 -2.97 24.22 9.00
C ASN A 103 -2.37 24.04 10.39
N ILE A 104 -1.59 25.04 10.82
CA ILE A 104 -1.04 25.13 12.16
C ILE A 104 -1.43 26.50 12.73
N TYR A 105 -2.14 26.49 13.85
CA TYR A 105 -2.49 27.67 14.62
C TYR A 105 -1.63 27.70 15.88
N VAL A 106 -0.99 28.85 16.15
CA VAL A 106 -0.22 29.04 17.37
C VAL A 106 -1.11 29.73 18.39
N PHE A 107 -1.38 29.09 19.52
CA PHE A 107 -2.13 29.67 20.63
C PHE A 107 -1.16 29.99 21.76
N CYS A 108 -0.95 31.28 22.05
CA CYS A 108 0.01 31.69 23.08
C CYS A 108 -0.28 33.10 23.62
N ALA A 109 0.05 33.33 24.89
CA ALA A 109 -0.09 34.64 25.52
C ALA A 109 0.87 35.71 24.92
N ASN A 110 2.05 35.30 24.44
CA ASN A 110 3.08 36.22 23.93
C ASN A 110 3.28 36.08 22.41
N LYS A 111 2.40 36.73 21.66
CA LYS A 111 2.44 36.73 20.19
C LYS A 111 3.77 37.23 19.62
N ALA A 112 4.31 38.32 20.14
CA ALA A 112 5.51 38.97 19.62
C ALA A 112 6.74 38.06 19.67
N LEU A 113 6.87 37.23 20.71
CA LEU A 113 7.99 36.31 20.88
C LEU A 113 8.03 35.23 19.78
N HIS A 114 6.87 34.75 19.35
CA HIS A 114 6.76 33.59 18.45
C HIS A 114 6.52 33.98 16.99
N GLU A 115 6.27 35.26 16.71
CA GLU A 115 6.00 35.76 15.36
C GLU A 115 7.15 35.55 14.38
N LYS A 116 8.41 35.63 14.87
CA LYS A 116 9.59 35.49 14.02
C LYS A 116 9.70 34.10 13.39
N TRP A 117 9.64 33.04 14.20
CA TRP A 117 9.75 31.67 13.68
C TRP A 117 8.48 31.22 12.96
N ALA A 118 7.31 31.67 13.41
CA ALA A 118 6.04 31.31 12.78
C ALA A 118 5.98 31.73 11.31
N LYS A 119 6.50 32.94 10.98
CA LYS A 119 6.55 33.46 9.61
C LYS A 119 7.47 32.67 8.67
N GLU A 120 8.38 31.85 9.19
CA GLU A 120 9.26 31.02 8.37
C GLU A 120 8.53 29.81 7.75
N PHE A 121 7.34 29.46 8.27
CA PHE A 121 6.60 28.27 7.85
C PHE A 121 5.24 28.64 7.24
N GLN A 122 5.07 28.38 5.94
CA GLN A 122 3.85 28.70 5.18
C GLN A 122 2.56 28.10 5.77
N LYS A 123 2.66 26.93 6.43
CA LYS A 123 1.52 26.23 7.03
C LYS A 123 1.05 26.83 8.37
N VAL A 124 1.83 27.76 8.95
CA VAL A 124 1.41 28.48 10.16
C VAL A 124 0.48 29.61 9.77
N THR A 125 -0.81 29.43 10.03
CA THR A 125 -1.86 30.34 9.57
C THR A 125 -1.82 31.68 10.30
N ALA A 126 -1.80 31.63 11.64
CA ALA A 126 -1.81 32.81 12.50
C ALA A 126 -1.47 32.45 13.95
N ILE A 127 -1.18 33.50 14.73
CA ILE A 127 -0.92 33.43 16.17
C ILE A 127 -2.06 34.14 16.91
N PHE A 128 -2.66 33.42 17.85
CA PHE A 128 -3.82 33.85 18.63
C PHE A 128 -3.46 33.96 20.12
N VAL A 129 -3.98 35.01 20.73
CA VAL A 129 -3.90 35.24 22.19
C VAL A 129 -5.25 34.92 22.85
N SER A 130 -6.35 35.10 22.11
CA SER A 130 -7.71 34.79 22.55
C SER A 130 -8.18 33.45 21.99
N ALA A 131 -8.82 32.64 22.85
CA ALA A 131 -9.46 31.40 22.43
C ALA A 131 -10.66 31.67 21.50
N ASP A 132 -11.39 32.77 21.71
CA ASP A 132 -12.52 33.15 20.86
C ASP A 132 -12.09 33.44 19.42
N ASP A 133 -11.00 34.18 19.25
CA ASP A 133 -10.46 34.51 17.93
C ASP A 133 -9.94 33.25 17.24
N LEU A 134 -9.25 32.37 17.99
CA LEU A 134 -8.77 31.09 17.49
C LEU A 134 -9.93 30.21 16.99
N ILE A 135 -10.96 30.05 17.81
CA ILE A 135 -12.14 29.22 17.50
C ILE A 135 -12.88 29.80 16.29
N SER A 136 -13.08 31.12 16.27
CA SER A 136 -13.76 31.80 15.15
C SER A 136 -12.99 31.63 13.84
N GLN A 137 -11.66 31.73 13.88
CA GLN A 137 -10.83 31.49 12.70
C GLN A 137 -10.90 30.02 12.26
N ILE A 138 -10.80 29.07 13.20
CA ILE A 138 -10.91 27.64 12.89
C ILE A 138 -12.27 27.32 12.28
N GLU A 139 -13.36 27.88 12.80
CA GLU A 139 -14.71 27.71 12.28
C GLU A 139 -14.82 28.22 10.85
N LEU A 140 -14.36 29.46 10.60
CA LEU A 140 -14.34 30.04 9.26
C LEU A 140 -13.54 29.15 8.30
N ASP A 141 -12.31 28.80 8.68
CA ASP A 141 -11.46 27.97 7.85
C ASP A 141 -12.06 26.57 7.63
N ASN A 142 -12.74 25.99 8.63
CA ASN A 142 -13.38 24.68 8.53
C ASN A 142 -14.55 24.71 7.53
N LYS A 143 -15.39 25.75 7.56
CA LYS A 143 -16.47 25.95 6.58
C LYS A 143 -15.93 26.05 5.16
N TYR A 144 -14.85 26.81 4.94
CA TYR A 144 -14.19 26.87 3.64
C TYR A 144 -13.56 25.53 3.24
N ARG A 145 -12.88 24.85 4.18
CA ARG A 145 -12.22 23.56 3.93
C ARG A 145 -13.20 22.46 3.61
N GLN A 146 -14.33 22.34 4.30
CA GLN A 146 -15.32 21.30 3.97
C GLN A 146 -15.84 21.48 2.54
N LYS A 147 -16.10 22.72 2.10
CA LYS A 147 -16.53 23.01 0.72
C LYS A 147 -15.42 22.84 -0.33
N LEU A 148 -14.13 23.00 0.04
CA LEU A 148 -12.98 22.92 -0.89
C LEU A 148 -12.25 21.56 -0.90
N ALA A 149 -12.27 20.81 0.21
CA ALA A 149 -11.55 19.56 0.41
C ALA A 149 -12.38 18.32 0.05
N GLU A 150 -13.61 18.51 -0.45
CA GLU A 150 -14.26 17.48 -1.23
C GLU A 150 -13.36 17.21 -2.45
N SER A 151 -12.60 16.11 -2.42
CA SER A 151 -11.93 15.60 -3.62
C SER A 151 -12.96 15.43 -4.72
N LEU A 152 -12.56 15.73 -5.95
CA LEU A 152 -13.38 15.48 -7.12
C LEU A 152 -13.45 13.95 -7.28
N SER A 153 -14.41 13.31 -6.62
CA SER A 153 -14.61 11.87 -6.75
C SER A 153 -15.43 11.63 -8.01
N PHE A 154 -14.76 11.20 -9.09
CA PHE A 154 -15.40 10.90 -10.37
C PHE A 154 -14.78 9.66 -11.04
N ASN A 155 -15.54 9.04 -11.93
CA ASN A 155 -15.04 8.05 -12.88
C ASN A 155 -15.17 8.58 -14.31
N THR A 156 -14.35 8.07 -15.23
CA THR A 156 -14.37 8.44 -16.65
C THR A 156 -14.80 7.23 -17.49
N PHE A 157 -15.53 7.49 -18.57
CA PHE A 157 -15.90 6.47 -19.54
C PHE A 157 -15.45 6.90 -20.94
N ASN A 158 -14.48 6.16 -21.48
CA ASN A 158 -13.88 6.39 -22.78
C ASN A 158 -14.56 5.53 -23.86
N PHE A 159 -15.22 6.18 -24.83
CA PHE A 159 -15.90 5.51 -25.93
C PHE A 159 -14.96 4.78 -26.90
N ASN A 160 -13.67 5.14 -26.93
CA ASN A 160 -12.69 4.47 -27.79
C ASN A 160 -12.17 3.15 -27.19
N ASP A 161 -12.55 2.85 -25.94
CA ASP A 161 -12.07 1.69 -25.17
C ASP A 161 -13.23 0.75 -24.80
N VAL A 162 -14.02 0.36 -25.80
CA VAL A 162 -15.23 -0.47 -25.60
C VAL A 162 -14.86 -1.88 -25.10
N GLN A 163 -13.66 -2.38 -25.40
CA GLN A 163 -13.21 -3.70 -24.92
C GLN A 163 -12.85 -3.71 -23.42
N ALA A 164 -12.41 -2.58 -22.84
CA ALA A 164 -12.15 -2.47 -21.40
C ALA A 164 -13.43 -2.39 -20.53
N GLY A 165 -14.61 -2.20 -21.13
CA GLY A 165 -15.90 -2.20 -20.41
C GLY A 165 -16.27 -3.54 -19.76
N GLN A 166 -15.49 -4.60 -20.01
CA GLN A 166 -15.61 -5.93 -19.41
C GLN A 166 -14.59 -6.18 -18.28
N SER A 167 -13.57 -5.33 -18.15
CA SER A 167 -12.57 -5.39 -17.07
C SER A 167 -13.12 -4.68 -15.84
N THR A 168 -12.92 -5.24 -14.64
CA THR A 168 -13.34 -4.61 -13.38
C THR A 168 -12.31 -3.59 -12.86
N VAL A 169 -11.12 -3.58 -13.46
CA VAL A 169 -9.97 -2.73 -13.08
C VAL A 169 -9.72 -1.56 -14.04
N GLY A 170 -10.23 -1.60 -15.26
CA GLY A 170 -10.12 -0.51 -16.24
C GLY A 170 -11.05 0.68 -15.93
N LEU A 171 -10.74 1.87 -16.47
CA LEU A 171 -11.50 3.12 -16.27
C LEU A 171 -13.01 2.95 -16.57
N ASN A 172 -13.33 2.30 -17.70
CA ASN A 172 -14.71 2.02 -18.09
C ASN A 172 -15.39 1.04 -17.13
N GLY A 173 -14.66 0.05 -16.63
CA GLY A 173 -15.14 -0.88 -15.60
C GLY A 173 -15.53 -0.17 -14.30
N GLN A 174 -14.62 0.65 -13.77
CA GLN A 174 -14.86 1.43 -12.56
C GLN A 174 -16.08 2.34 -12.73
N PHE A 175 -16.20 3.02 -13.87
CA PHE A 175 -17.37 3.83 -14.19
C PHE A 175 -18.65 2.99 -14.14
N VAL A 176 -18.70 1.87 -14.87
CA VAL A 176 -19.92 1.09 -15.02
C VAL A 176 -20.32 0.40 -13.70
N TYR A 177 -19.38 -0.26 -13.01
CA TYR A 177 -19.68 -0.93 -11.75
C TYR A 177 -20.08 0.05 -10.66
N ASN A 178 -19.52 1.27 -10.63
CA ASN A 178 -19.97 2.29 -9.69
C ASN A 178 -21.40 2.77 -10.00
N GLN A 179 -21.76 2.91 -11.28
CA GLN A 179 -23.15 3.22 -11.67
C GLN A 179 -24.11 2.14 -11.21
N VAL A 180 -23.76 0.87 -11.42
CA VAL A 180 -24.58 -0.28 -10.99
C VAL A 180 -24.65 -0.36 -9.47
N LEU A 181 -23.55 -0.17 -8.74
CA LEU A 181 -23.52 -0.17 -7.28
C LEU A 181 -24.49 0.87 -6.69
N MET A 182 -24.42 2.11 -7.18
CA MET A 182 -25.31 3.19 -6.74
C MET A 182 -26.79 2.86 -6.97
N ASP A 183 -27.09 2.34 -8.15
CA ASP A 183 -28.45 1.95 -8.54
C ASP A 183 -28.95 0.71 -7.76
N VAL A 184 -28.08 -0.23 -7.40
CA VAL A 184 -28.40 -1.36 -6.51
C VAL A 184 -28.71 -0.84 -5.10
N LEU A 185 -27.87 0.03 -4.54
CA LEU A 185 -28.06 0.60 -3.21
C LEU A 185 -29.41 1.32 -3.08
N LEU A 186 -29.78 2.13 -4.09
CA LEU A 186 -31.04 2.88 -4.10
C LEU A 186 -32.30 2.00 -4.22
N ARG A 187 -32.18 0.76 -4.70
CA ARG A 187 -33.33 -0.12 -4.94
C ARG A 187 -33.45 -1.26 -3.92
N ILE A 188 -32.42 -1.55 -3.12
CA ILE A 188 -32.49 -2.53 -2.03
C ILE A 188 -33.47 -2.04 -0.96
N LYS A 189 -34.38 -2.92 -0.54
CA LYS A 189 -35.39 -2.59 0.47
C LYS A 189 -34.77 -2.15 1.80
N TYR A 190 -35.43 -1.18 2.41
CA TYR A 190 -35.15 -0.71 3.76
C TYR A 190 -35.40 -1.80 4.80
N ASN A 191 -34.56 -1.83 5.84
CA ASN A 191 -34.70 -2.64 7.04
C ASN A 191 -34.52 -1.73 8.27
N LYS A 192 -35.39 -1.87 9.28
CA LYS A 192 -35.30 -1.12 10.54
C LYS A 192 -34.00 -1.41 11.30
N ALA A 193 -33.49 -2.63 11.22
CA ALA A 193 -32.24 -3.02 11.86
C ALA A 193 -31.07 -2.14 11.42
N ASP A 194 -31.01 -1.79 10.13
CA ASP A 194 -29.91 -1.00 9.58
C ASP A 194 -29.93 0.46 10.06
N LYS A 195 -31.12 1.02 10.32
CA LYS A 195 -31.25 2.33 10.99
C LYS A 195 -30.70 2.24 12.42
N SER A 196 -31.02 1.18 13.17
CA SER A 196 -30.49 0.97 14.52
C SER A 196 -28.97 0.83 14.51
N GLU A 197 -28.40 0.11 13.54
CA GLU A 197 -26.96 -0.03 13.35
C GLU A 197 -26.29 1.31 13.02
N LEU A 198 -26.88 2.11 12.11
CA LEU A 198 -26.41 3.46 11.81
C LEU A 198 -26.39 4.35 13.07
N ILE A 199 -27.44 4.30 13.89
CA ILE A 199 -27.53 5.06 15.13
C ILE A 199 -26.46 4.60 16.13
N LYS A 200 -26.24 3.28 16.27
CA LYS A 200 -25.20 2.71 17.12
C LYS A 200 -23.80 3.15 16.68
N LEU A 201 -23.54 3.13 15.37
CA LEU A 201 -22.31 3.61 14.77
C LEU A 201 -22.08 5.10 15.08
N CYS A 202 -23.09 5.95 14.86
CA CYS A 202 -23.03 7.38 15.16
C CYS A 202 -22.82 7.65 16.66
N ASN A 203 -23.54 6.97 17.56
CA ASN A 203 -23.38 7.11 19.00
C ASN A 203 -21.96 6.76 19.46
N THR A 204 -21.37 5.72 18.86
CA THR A 204 -19.98 5.31 19.16
C THR A 204 -18.98 6.36 18.69
N GLN A 205 -19.15 6.86 17.46
CA GLN A 205 -18.31 7.88 16.85
C GLN A 205 -18.34 9.19 17.65
N TYR A 206 -19.54 9.70 17.97
CA TYR A 206 -19.74 10.99 18.62
C TYR A 206 -19.80 10.92 20.15
N ARG A 207 -19.35 9.82 20.77
CA ARG A 207 -19.43 9.63 22.24
C ARG A 207 -18.85 10.77 23.10
N LYS A 208 -17.94 11.58 22.53
CA LYS A 208 -17.30 12.74 23.18
C LYS A 208 -17.85 14.10 22.71
N ASP A 209 -18.88 14.10 21.89
CA ASP A 209 -19.55 15.29 21.34
C ASP A 209 -21.04 15.29 21.74
N PRO A 210 -21.39 15.93 22.87
CA PRO A 210 -22.77 15.99 23.34
C PRO A 210 -23.73 16.66 22.37
N THR A 211 -23.24 17.60 21.55
CA THR A 211 -24.06 18.33 20.58
C THR A 211 -24.46 17.40 19.43
N GLU A 212 -23.50 16.72 18.82
CA GLU A 212 -23.81 15.73 17.76
C GLU A 212 -24.66 14.57 18.31
N LEU A 213 -24.40 14.09 19.53
CA LEU A 213 -25.24 13.04 20.15
C LEU A 213 -26.70 13.48 20.34
N ALA A 214 -26.94 14.75 20.69
CA ALA A 214 -28.30 15.28 20.78
C ALA A 214 -28.98 15.28 19.40
N ILE A 215 -28.24 15.63 18.34
CA ILE A 215 -28.74 15.61 16.96
C ILE A 215 -28.99 14.17 16.47
N VAL A 216 -28.14 13.20 16.84
CA VAL A 216 -28.35 11.77 16.55
C VAL A 216 -29.64 11.27 17.20
N LYS A 217 -29.92 11.63 18.45
CA LYS A 217 -31.18 11.32 19.13
C LYS A 217 -32.37 12.00 18.47
N GLU A 218 -32.22 13.27 18.07
CA GLU A 218 -33.25 14.01 17.32
C GLU A 218 -33.59 13.28 16.02
N PHE A 219 -32.58 12.89 15.24
CA PHE A 219 -32.75 12.12 13.99
C PHE A 219 -33.40 10.76 14.24
N GLN A 220 -33.00 10.04 15.30
CA GLN A 220 -33.58 8.75 15.64
C GLN A 220 -35.10 8.83 15.82
N HIS A 221 -35.58 9.84 16.54
CA HIS A 221 -36.98 9.98 16.93
C HIS A 221 -37.84 10.81 15.96
N HIS A 222 -37.29 11.80 15.28
CA HIS A 222 -38.05 12.80 14.51
C HIS A 222 -37.77 12.81 13.00
N TYR A 223 -36.88 11.94 12.51
CA TYR A 223 -36.64 11.85 11.06
C TYR A 223 -37.89 11.37 10.30
N THR A 224 -38.24 12.07 9.23
CA THR A 224 -39.25 11.66 8.25
C THR A 224 -38.70 11.84 6.84
N SER A 225 -39.20 11.04 5.89
CA SER A 225 -38.76 11.05 4.49
C SER A 225 -38.98 12.39 3.79
N GLU A 226 -39.91 13.24 4.26
CA GLU A 226 -40.18 14.58 3.72
C GLU A 226 -39.18 15.63 4.20
N LYS A 227 -38.31 15.32 5.17
CA LYS A 227 -37.25 16.23 5.66
C LYS A 227 -35.83 15.80 5.28
N ALA A 228 -35.66 14.84 4.38
CA ALA A 228 -34.37 14.34 3.94
C ALA A 228 -33.42 15.46 3.44
N LEU A 229 -33.86 16.36 2.54
CA LEU A 229 -33.01 17.46 2.06
C LEU A 229 -32.61 18.43 3.18
N TRP A 230 -33.52 18.71 4.10
CA TRP A 230 -33.24 19.56 5.26
C TRP A 230 -32.18 18.92 6.17
N TRP A 231 -32.29 17.63 6.43
CA TRP A 231 -31.31 16.87 7.22
C TRP A 231 -29.95 16.76 6.52
N TYR A 232 -29.94 16.62 5.18
CA TYR A 232 -28.71 16.58 4.39
C TYR A 232 -27.98 17.92 4.37
N THR A 233 -28.71 19.03 4.34
CA THR A 233 -28.11 20.37 4.28
C THR A 233 -27.81 20.97 5.66
N ARG A 234 -28.40 20.44 6.74
CA ARG A 234 -28.07 20.84 8.12
C ARG A 234 -26.62 20.47 8.44
N ASP A 235 -25.92 21.39 9.10
CA ASP A 235 -24.59 21.12 9.67
C ASP A 235 -24.70 20.09 10.81
N CYS A 236 -24.53 18.81 10.47
CA CYS A 236 -24.66 17.67 11.39
C CYS A 236 -23.91 16.44 10.86
N PHE A 237 -23.86 15.39 11.67
CA PHE A 237 -23.24 14.11 11.33
C PHE A 237 -23.65 13.54 9.97
N LEU A 238 -24.90 13.75 9.54
CA LEU A 238 -25.47 13.05 8.39
C LEU A 238 -24.82 13.51 7.08
N TYR A 239 -24.69 14.82 6.89
CA TYR A 239 -23.95 15.41 5.77
C TYR A 239 -22.50 14.92 5.74
N LYS A 240 -21.83 14.94 6.91
CA LYS A 240 -20.41 14.61 7.08
C LYS A 240 -20.13 13.14 6.72
N ILE A 241 -20.90 12.22 7.30
CA ILE A 241 -20.72 10.77 7.11
C ILE A 241 -21.09 10.37 5.69
N LEU A 242 -22.21 10.87 5.14
CA LEU A 242 -22.66 10.48 3.80
C LEU A 242 -21.67 10.93 2.71
N ASN A 243 -21.27 12.20 2.71
CA ASN A 243 -20.35 12.71 1.69
C ASN A 243 -18.95 12.08 1.81
N LYS A 244 -18.49 11.78 3.03
CA LYS A 244 -17.27 11.00 3.20
C LYS A 244 -17.41 9.58 2.67
N ALA A 245 -18.51 8.88 3.00
CA ALA A 245 -18.74 7.51 2.57
C ALA A 245 -18.79 7.41 1.04
N LEU A 246 -19.43 8.36 0.36
CA LEU A 246 -19.44 8.45 -1.11
C LEU A 246 -18.03 8.69 -1.66
N ARG A 247 -17.28 9.63 -1.08
CA ARG A 247 -15.90 9.95 -1.50
C ARG A 247 -14.93 8.79 -1.32
N MET A 248 -15.04 8.07 -0.21
CA MET A 248 -14.15 6.96 0.15
C MET A 248 -14.63 5.61 -0.40
N GLN A 249 -15.82 5.57 -1.02
CA GLN A 249 -16.52 4.34 -1.35
C GLN A 249 -16.62 3.39 -0.15
N ASP A 250 -17.03 3.92 1.00
CA ASP A 250 -17.35 3.11 2.18
C ASP A 250 -18.71 2.45 1.99
N ILE A 251 -18.69 1.30 1.32
CA ILE A 251 -19.92 0.64 0.86
C ILE A 251 -20.76 0.15 2.03
N HIS A 252 -20.17 -0.17 3.18
CA HIS A 252 -20.93 -0.56 4.37
C HIS A 252 -21.69 0.64 4.94
N VAL A 253 -21.05 1.79 5.12
CA VAL A 253 -21.74 3.01 5.57
C VAL A 253 -22.79 3.48 4.56
N LEU A 254 -22.49 3.40 3.25
CA LEU A 254 -23.47 3.70 2.20
C LEU A 254 -24.65 2.73 2.23
N PHE A 255 -24.42 1.46 2.53
CA PHE A 255 -25.48 0.49 2.72
C PHE A 255 -26.37 0.87 3.90
N LEU A 256 -25.82 1.29 5.04
CA LEU A 256 -26.61 1.76 6.19
C LEU A 256 -27.40 3.04 5.87
N LEU A 257 -26.85 3.94 5.04
CA LEU A 257 -27.48 5.21 4.63
C LEU A 257 -28.42 5.08 3.42
N ARG A 258 -28.55 3.90 2.80
CA ARG A 258 -29.20 3.75 1.49
C ARG A 258 -30.66 4.20 1.44
N SER A 259 -31.42 4.03 2.53
CA SER A 259 -32.81 4.52 2.59
C SER A 259 -32.87 6.04 2.65
N PHE A 260 -31.96 6.67 3.39
CA PHE A 260 -31.84 8.12 3.40
C PHE A 260 -31.45 8.67 2.02
N CYS A 261 -30.55 7.98 1.31
CA CYS A 261 -30.22 8.31 -0.08
C CYS A 261 -31.42 8.17 -1.04
N LEU A 262 -32.27 7.16 -0.81
CA LEU A 262 -33.51 6.99 -1.58
C LEU A 262 -34.51 8.13 -1.30
N ASP A 263 -34.69 8.50 -0.03
CA ASP A 263 -35.57 9.61 0.36
C ASP A 263 -35.07 10.94 -0.25
N LEU A 264 -33.75 11.19 -0.27
CA LEU A 264 -33.16 12.33 -0.97
C LEU A 264 -33.46 12.31 -2.47
N CYS A 265 -33.33 11.15 -3.11
CA CYS A 265 -33.64 10.98 -4.52
C CYS A 265 -35.12 11.30 -4.81
N GLN A 266 -36.04 10.80 -3.98
CA GLN A 266 -37.47 11.04 -4.12
C GLN A 266 -37.81 12.52 -3.95
N GLN A 267 -37.28 13.20 -2.93
CA GLN A 267 -37.49 14.64 -2.77
C GLN A 267 -36.97 15.44 -3.95
N LEU A 268 -35.74 15.16 -4.41
CA LEU A 268 -35.18 15.83 -5.58
C LEU A 268 -36.03 15.60 -6.84
N GLN A 269 -36.64 14.42 -7.00
CA GLN A 269 -37.58 14.15 -8.10
C GLN A 269 -38.86 14.99 -7.99
N GLU A 270 -39.41 15.17 -6.79
CA GLU A 270 -40.62 15.97 -6.55
C GLU A 270 -40.41 17.45 -6.89
N ILE A 271 -39.23 18.00 -6.57
CA ILE A 271 -38.88 19.41 -6.83
C ILE A 271 -37.98 19.60 -8.06
N GLN A 272 -37.90 18.59 -8.94
CA GLN A 272 -37.05 18.59 -10.14
C GLN A 272 -37.20 19.88 -10.96
N CYS A 273 -36.07 20.42 -11.43
CA CYS A 273 -36.07 21.60 -12.30
C CYS A 273 -36.93 21.37 -13.56
N GLN A 274 -37.72 22.37 -13.96
CA GLN A 274 -38.64 22.25 -15.11
C GLN A 274 -38.04 22.78 -16.42
N SER A 275 -37.02 23.63 -16.34
CA SER A 275 -36.37 24.26 -17.49
C SER A 275 -34.87 24.01 -17.47
N LYS A 276 -34.24 24.17 -18.64
CA LYS A 276 -32.78 24.11 -18.76
C LYS A 276 -32.16 25.21 -17.90
N ILE A 277 -31.13 24.85 -17.15
CA ILE A 277 -30.42 25.76 -16.26
C ILE A 277 -28.92 25.66 -16.48
N LYS A 278 -28.21 26.76 -16.25
CA LYS A 278 -26.76 26.80 -16.22
C LYS A 278 -26.30 27.06 -14.79
N VAL A 279 -25.42 26.21 -14.29
CA VAL A 279 -24.94 26.24 -12.91
C VAL A 279 -23.42 26.14 -12.84
N TYR A 280 -22.88 26.56 -11.70
CA TYR A 280 -21.46 26.79 -11.49
C TYR A 280 -20.98 26.15 -10.19
N ARG A 281 -19.77 25.61 -10.18
CA ARG A 281 -19.12 25.12 -8.95
C ARG A 281 -17.64 25.45 -8.97
N GLY A 282 -17.18 26.18 -7.94
CA GLY A 282 -15.76 26.38 -7.70
C GLY A 282 -15.21 25.28 -6.80
N GLN A 283 -14.06 24.70 -7.17
CA GLN A 283 -13.41 23.63 -6.41
C GLN A 283 -11.89 23.65 -6.62
N LEU A 284 -11.14 23.16 -5.63
CA LEU A 284 -9.72 22.85 -5.79
C LEU A 284 -9.58 21.41 -6.29
N VAL A 285 -8.78 21.21 -7.33
CA VAL A 285 -8.57 19.91 -7.96
C VAL A 285 -7.07 19.65 -8.06
N SER A 286 -6.61 18.43 -7.78
CA SER A 286 -5.19 18.09 -7.92
C SER A 286 -4.74 18.17 -9.37
N LYS A 287 -3.45 18.44 -9.59
CA LYS A 287 -2.87 18.39 -10.95
C LYS A 287 -3.11 17.04 -11.64
N SER A 288 -3.14 15.94 -10.87
CA SER A 288 -3.41 14.60 -11.38
C SER A 288 -4.87 14.44 -11.85
N GLU A 289 -5.85 14.80 -11.03
CA GLU A 289 -7.27 14.78 -11.39
C GLU A 289 -7.54 15.68 -12.59
N LEU A 290 -6.94 16.89 -12.63
CA LEU A 290 -7.07 17.80 -13.77
C LEU A 290 -6.46 17.20 -15.05
N THR A 291 -5.36 16.46 -14.95
CA THR A 291 -4.76 15.75 -16.09
C THR A 291 -5.68 14.64 -16.58
N THR A 292 -6.31 13.87 -15.67
CA THR A 292 -7.33 12.88 -16.01
C THR A 292 -8.51 13.49 -16.75
N LEU A 293 -9.00 14.66 -16.29
CA LEU A 293 -10.07 15.41 -16.98
C LEU A 293 -9.62 15.84 -18.38
N LYS A 294 -8.41 16.40 -18.53
CA LYS A 294 -7.85 16.80 -19.84
C LYS A 294 -7.74 15.61 -20.81
N ASN A 295 -7.35 14.44 -20.31
CA ASN A 295 -7.27 13.21 -21.10
C ASN A 295 -8.65 12.64 -21.47
N SER A 296 -9.71 13.11 -20.83
CA SER A 296 -11.10 12.65 -21.00
C SER A 296 -11.97 13.64 -21.77
N LEU A 297 -11.37 14.58 -22.51
CA LEU A 297 -12.13 15.54 -23.33
C LEU A 297 -13.07 14.80 -24.30
N ASN A 298 -14.31 15.30 -24.42
CA ASN A 298 -15.41 14.70 -25.17
C ASN A 298 -15.91 13.33 -24.68
N GLN A 299 -15.37 12.82 -23.55
CA GLN A 299 -15.80 11.58 -22.92
C GLN A 299 -16.88 11.84 -21.85
N LEU A 300 -17.42 10.77 -21.26
CA LEU A 300 -18.35 10.88 -20.13
C LEU A 300 -17.58 10.83 -18.81
N ILE A 301 -18.06 11.60 -17.84
CA ILE A 301 -17.65 11.53 -16.44
C ILE A 301 -18.87 11.27 -15.56
N SER A 302 -18.70 10.52 -14.49
CA SER A 302 -19.73 10.37 -13.47
C SER A 302 -19.21 10.85 -12.13
N MET A 303 -19.98 11.70 -11.46
CA MET A 303 -19.67 12.18 -10.12
C MET A 303 -20.12 11.16 -9.09
N ASN A 304 -19.21 10.71 -8.22
CA ASN A 304 -19.50 9.67 -7.23
C ASN A 304 -20.18 10.21 -5.96
N SER A 305 -20.11 11.52 -5.73
CA SER A 305 -20.77 12.22 -4.62
C SER A 305 -21.93 13.08 -5.14
N PHE A 306 -22.75 13.60 -4.23
CA PHE A 306 -23.68 14.66 -4.58
C PHE A 306 -22.92 15.87 -5.12
N PHE A 307 -23.45 16.50 -6.17
CA PHE A 307 -22.79 17.65 -6.78
C PHE A 307 -23.57 18.91 -6.45
N SER A 308 -23.12 19.62 -5.41
CA SER A 308 -23.68 20.91 -5.00
C SER A 308 -23.13 22.02 -5.89
N THR A 309 -24.02 22.83 -6.46
CA THR A 309 -23.68 23.89 -7.42
C THR A 309 -24.47 25.15 -7.11
N SER A 310 -24.05 26.31 -7.63
CA SER A 310 -24.80 27.56 -7.53
C SER A 310 -25.22 28.06 -8.91
N VAL A 311 -26.39 28.70 -8.98
CA VAL A 311 -26.81 29.45 -10.17
C VAL A 311 -25.98 30.73 -10.37
N SER A 312 -25.27 31.19 -9.32
CA SER A 312 -24.46 32.40 -9.32
C SER A 312 -22.97 32.07 -9.57
N PRO A 313 -22.39 32.50 -10.71
CA PRO A 313 -20.95 32.37 -10.97
C PRO A 313 -20.09 33.03 -9.89
N GLN A 314 -20.56 34.14 -9.32
CA GLN A 314 -19.85 34.92 -8.31
C GLN A 314 -19.77 34.15 -6.99
N GLU A 315 -20.87 33.54 -6.55
CA GLU A 315 -20.88 32.68 -5.36
C GLU A 315 -19.97 31.47 -5.56
N ALA A 316 -20.06 30.81 -6.72
CA ALA A 316 -19.18 29.69 -7.05
C ALA A 316 -17.68 30.10 -7.06
N SER A 317 -17.37 31.31 -7.55
CA SER A 317 -15.99 31.81 -7.63
C SER A 317 -15.45 32.28 -6.28
N ALA A 318 -16.31 32.73 -5.36
CA ALA A 318 -15.90 33.20 -4.03
C ALA A 318 -15.11 32.13 -3.25
N PHE A 319 -15.41 30.85 -3.49
CA PHE A 319 -14.71 29.72 -2.89
C PHE A 319 -13.26 29.55 -3.40
N LEU A 320 -12.95 30.00 -4.61
CA LEU A 320 -11.64 29.79 -5.24
C LEU A 320 -10.54 30.73 -4.75
N TYR A 321 -10.90 31.86 -4.13
CA TYR A 321 -9.94 32.90 -3.72
C TYR A 321 -9.42 32.74 -2.29
N SER A 322 -9.52 31.54 -1.69
CA SER A 322 -9.01 31.27 -0.35
C SER A 322 -7.47 31.40 -0.29
N LYS A 323 -6.94 31.74 0.89
CA LYS A 323 -5.49 31.83 1.16
C LYS A 323 -4.78 30.47 1.16
N TYR A 324 -5.52 29.38 0.95
CA TYR A 324 -5.08 27.99 1.15
C TYR A 324 -4.86 27.28 -0.19
N THR A 325 -3.89 27.73 -0.98
CA THR A 325 -3.43 26.98 -2.16
C THR A 325 -2.11 26.31 -1.85
N SER A 326 -2.12 24.98 -1.76
CA SER A 326 -0.89 24.18 -1.85
C SER A 326 -0.35 24.23 -3.28
N THR A 327 0.93 23.88 -3.47
CA THR A 327 1.57 23.85 -4.80
C THR A 327 1.00 22.80 -5.75
N ASP A 328 0.21 21.85 -5.25
CA ASP A 328 -0.24 20.65 -5.98
C ASP A 328 -1.73 20.69 -6.37
N LEU A 329 -2.43 21.76 -5.97
CA LEU A 329 -3.84 21.99 -6.27
C LEU A 329 -4.01 23.13 -7.26
N GLU A 330 -4.97 22.98 -8.16
CA GLU A 330 -5.35 23.94 -9.18
C GLU A 330 -6.78 24.44 -8.89
N ARG A 331 -7.03 25.73 -9.16
CA ARG A 331 -8.37 26.32 -9.01
C ARG A 331 -9.20 25.98 -10.24
N VAL A 332 -10.36 25.37 -10.03
CA VAL A 332 -11.25 24.95 -11.11
C VAL A 332 -12.64 25.54 -10.90
N ILE A 333 -13.22 26.08 -11.97
CA ILE A 333 -14.65 26.40 -12.03
C ILE A 333 -15.32 25.50 -13.07
N PHE A 334 -16.31 24.74 -12.62
CA PHE A 334 -17.19 23.96 -13.48
C PHE A 334 -18.34 24.84 -13.97
N GLU A 335 -18.56 24.84 -15.28
CA GLU A 335 -19.76 25.41 -15.91
C GLU A 335 -20.58 24.26 -16.48
N ILE A 336 -21.81 24.08 -15.98
CA ILE A 336 -22.64 22.92 -16.29
C ILE A 336 -23.91 23.39 -16.97
N ASP A 337 -24.15 22.89 -18.18
CA ASP A 337 -25.44 23.03 -18.86
C ASP A 337 -26.31 21.82 -18.50
N ALA A 338 -27.38 22.06 -17.73
CA ALA A 338 -28.25 21.02 -17.21
C ALA A 338 -29.64 21.08 -17.86
N ASN A 339 -30.01 20.01 -18.56
CA ASN A 339 -31.33 19.86 -19.15
C ASN A 339 -32.14 18.82 -18.37
N PRO A 340 -33.23 19.18 -17.68
CA PRO A 340 -33.99 18.22 -16.88
C PRO A 340 -34.60 17.09 -17.72
N ASN A 341 -34.87 17.34 -19.01
CA ASN A 341 -35.51 16.37 -19.89
C ASN A 341 -34.64 15.17 -20.27
N VAL A 342 -33.33 15.19 -19.99
CA VAL A 342 -32.45 14.05 -20.32
C VAL A 342 -32.34 13.03 -19.19
N VAL A 343 -32.72 13.39 -17.95
CA VAL A 343 -32.48 12.53 -16.78
C VAL A 343 -33.78 11.94 -16.23
N THR A 344 -33.77 10.63 -16.00
CA THR A 344 -34.95 9.86 -15.54
C THR A 344 -34.82 9.31 -14.11
N THR A 345 -33.60 9.04 -13.65
CA THR A 345 -33.33 8.30 -12.39
C THR A 345 -32.54 9.11 -11.37
N LYS A 346 -31.72 10.08 -11.82
CA LYS A 346 -30.78 10.87 -11.02
C LYS A 346 -31.16 12.35 -11.05
N PRO A 347 -32.16 12.76 -10.28
CA PRO A 347 -32.70 14.12 -10.33
C PRO A 347 -31.67 15.18 -9.93
N PHE A 348 -31.96 16.42 -10.29
CA PHE A 348 -31.31 17.60 -9.76
C PHE A 348 -32.34 18.73 -9.59
N ALA A 349 -32.22 19.47 -8.50
CA ALA A 349 -33.19 20.50 -8.17
C ALA A 349 -32.52 21.69 -7.47
N ASP A 350 -33.18 22.84 -7.57
CA ASP A 350 -32.92 23.98 -6.70
C ASP A 350 -33.53 23.67 -5.32
N ILE A 351 -32.67 23.53 -4.31
CA ILE A 351 -33.09 23.02 -3.00
C ILE A 351 -33.38 24.13 -1.98
N ARG A 352 -33.43 25.41 -2.41
CA ARG A 352 -33.67 26.56 -1.51
C ARG A 352 -34.88 26.40 -0.60
N SER A 353 -35.96 25.83 -1.12
CA SER A 353 -37.23 25.66 -0.38
C SER A 353 -37.20 24.55 0.67
N GLN A 354 -36.26 23.60 0.56
CA GLN A 354 -36.17 22.41 1.43
C GLN A 354 -34.85 22.35 2.24
N SER A 355 -33.91 23.26 1.97
CA SER A 355 -32.62 23.33 2.64
C SER A 355 -32.72 23.97 4.03
N ALA A 356 -31.84 23.55 4.95
CA ALA A 356 -31.59 24.24 6.21
C ALA A 356 -31.05 25.68 6.00
N PHE A 357 -30.50 25.95 4.81
CA PHE A 357 -29.93 27.24 4.40
C PHE A 357 -30.69 27.87 3.23
N VAL A 358 -31.90 28.37 3.49
CA VAL A 358 -32.83 28.96 2.49
C VAL A 358 -32.24 30.11 1.66
N LYS A 359 -31.17 30.76 2.16
CA LYS A 359 -30.50 31.87 1.46
C LYS A 359 -29.47 31.41 0.42
N GLU A 360 -29.03 30.16 0.45
CA GLU A 360 -28.04 29.66 -0.50
C GLU A 360 -28.72 29.29 -1.81
N SER A 361 -28.20 29.81 -2.93
CA SER A 361 -28.72 29.55 -4.28
C SER A 361 -28.28 28.19 -4.82
N GLU A 362 -28.46 27.14 -4.01
CA GLU A 362 -27.95 25.80 -4.22
C GLU A 362 -28.83 24.97 -5.16
N VAL A 363 -28.20 24.42 -6.21
CA VAL A 363 -28.74 23.37 -7.06
C VAL A 363 -27.94 22.09 -6.80
N LEU A 364 -28.63 21.05 -6.33
CA LEU A 364 -28.02 19.78 -5.93
C LEU A 364 -28.31 18.71 -6.98
N PHE A 365 -27.26 18.07 -7.51
CA PHE A 365 -27.37 16.90 -8.36
C PHE A 365 -27.21 15.63 -7.53
N MET A 366 -28.07 14.64 -7.81
CA MET A 366 -27.97 13.31 -7.22
C MET A 366 -26.60 12.67 -7.50
N PHE A 367 -26.04 11.94 -6.53
CA PHE A 367 -24.80 11.20 -6.76
C PHE A 367 -24.95 10.20 -7.90
N GLY A 368 -23.85 9.96 -8.60
CA GLY A 368 -23.82 9.15 -9.80
C GLY A 368 -24.28 9.89 -11.06
N SER A 369 -24.61 11.18 -10.99
CA SER A 369 -24.95 11.99 -12.18
C SER A 369 -23.82 11.97 -13.21
N ILE A 370 -24.21 11.97 -14.49
CA ILE A 370 -23.29 11.77 -15.62
C ILE A 370 -23.23 13.05 -16.45
N PHE A 371 -22.02 13.45 -16.83
CA PHE A 371 -21.78 14.64 -17.61
C PHE A 371 -20.87 14.32 -18.79
N ARG A 372 -21.13 14.94 -19.93
CA ARG A 372 -20.20 14.96 -21.06
C ARG A 372 -19.24 16.12 -20.89
N LEU A 373 -17.95 15.82 -20.92
CA LEU A 373 -16.91 16.83 -20.79
C LEU A 373 -16.69 17.54 -22.13
N GLY A 374 -16.87 18.86 -22.16
CA GLY A 374 -16.80 19.68 -23.38
C GLY A 374 -15.43 20.31 -23.62
N SER A 375 -15.10 21.38 -22.89
CA SER A 375 -13.81 22.07 -23.01
C SER A 375 -13.17 22.35 -21.65
N ILE A 376 -11.84 22.45 -21.64
CA ILE A 376 -11.03 22.80 -20.47
C ILE A 376 -10.07 23.91 -20.89
N GLU A 377 -10.22 25.09 -20.31
CA GLU A 377 -9.49 26.29 -20.70
C GLU A 377 -8.95 26.99 -19.46
N LYS A 378 -7.75 27.58 -19.54
CA LYS A 378 -7.20 28.39 -18.46
C LYS A 378 -7.61 29.85 -18.65
N THR A 379 -8.19 30.47 -17.63
CA THR A 379 -8.54 31.89 -17.62
C THR A 379 -7.35 32.73 -17.15
N GLY A 380 -7.39 34.04 -17.41
CA GLY A 380 -6.33 34.98 -17.02
C GLY A 380 -6.04 35.01 -15.51
N ASP A 381 -7.01 34.62 -14.68
CA ASP A 381 -6.91 34.62 -13.22
C ASP A 381 -6.27 33.36 -12.62
N ASN A 382 -5.57 32.56 -13.44
CA ASN A 382 -4.99 31.27 -13.04
C ASN A 382 -6.06 30.25 -12.57
N ILE A 383 -7.27 30.32 -13.14
CA ILE A 383 -8.39 29.42 -12.87
C ILE A 383 -8.66 28.59 -14.13
N TRP A 384 -8.85 27.28 -13.97
CA TRP A 384 -9.28 26.40 -15.06
C TRP A 384 -10.81 26.42 -15.15
N ARG A 385 -11.34 26.79 -16.30
CA ARG A 385 -12.76 26.69 -16.63
C ARG A 385 -13.01 25.35 -17.31
N ILE A 386 -13.90 24.55 -16.74
CA ILE A 386 -14.29 23.24 -17.27
C ILE A 386 -15.77 23.29 -17.65
N ARG A 387 -16.06 23.16 -18.94
CA ARG A 387 -17.42 23.12 -19.47
C ARG A 387 -17.90 21.68 -19.59
N MET A 388 -19.09 21.39 -19.07
CA MET A 388 -19.71 20.07 -19.19
C MET A 388 -21.21 20.18 -19.39
N THR A 389 -21.81 19.15 -19.95
CA THR A 389 -23.26 19.07 -20.19
C THR A 389 -23.82 17.85 -19.48
N LEU A 390 -24.92 18.01 -18.75
CA LEU A 390 -25.62 16.90 -18.12
C LEU A 390 -26.11 15.92 -19.18
N CYS A 391 -25.83 14.64 -18.99
CA CYS A 391 -26.21 13.56 -19.88
C CYS A 391 -27.26 12.65 -19.24
N GLY A 392 -28.15 12.16 -20.09
CA GLY A 392 -29.12 11.13 -19.72
C GLY A 392 -28.54 9.73 -19.81
N GLU A 393 -29.17 8.79 -19.11
CA GLU A 393 -28.86 7.35 -19.22
C GLU A 393 -29.16 6.78 -20.61
N ASN A 394 -29.95 7.51 -21.42
CA ASN A 394 -30.38 7.11 -22.76
C ASN A 394 -29.35 7.40 -23.87
N GLU A 395 -28.15 7.92 -23.57
CA GLU A 395 -27.08 7.96 -24.57
C GLU A 395 -26.68 6.52 -24.96
N SER A 396 -26.64 6.26 -26.27
CA SER A 396 -26.72 4.91 -26.88
C SER A 396 -25.68 3.89 -26.38
N GLY A 397 -24.50 4.34 -25.93
CA GLY A 397 -23.47 3.46 -25.38
C GLY A 397 -23.72 3.01 -23.94
N LEU A 398 -24.31 3.87 -23.10
CA LEU A 398 -24.46 3.61 -21.66
C LEU A 398 -25.69 2.72 -21.37
N LYS A 399 -26.80 3.00 -22.04
CA LYS A 399 -28.05 2.22 -21.89
C LYS A 399 -27.83 0.74 -22.19
N ALA A 400 -27.11 0.44 -23.27
CA ALA A 400 -26.83 -0.95 -23.66
C ALA A 400 -25.99 -1.68 -22.59
N VAL A 401 -25.02 -1.01 -21.99
CA VAL A 401 -24.16 -1.58 -20.94
C VAL A 401 -24.92 -1.79 -19.64
N LEU A 402 -25.65 -0.78 -19.16
CA LEU A 402 -26.44 -0.89 -17.93
C LEU A 402 -27.60 -1.88 -18.07
N GLN A 403 -28.27 -1.89 -19.22
CA GLN A 403 -29.34 -2.84 -19.52
C GLN A 403 -28.79 -4.26 -19.70
N HIS A 404 -27.62 -4.43 -20.30
CA HIS A 404 -26.96 -5.73 -20.39
C HIS A 404 -26.64 -6.28 -19.00
N MET A 405 -26.02 -5.48 -18.11
CA MET A 405 -25.78 -5.91 -16.73
C MET A 405 -27.10 -6.19 -15.99
N THR A 406 -28.10 -5.32 -16.11
CA THR A 406 -29.41 -5.53 -15.47
C THR A 406 -30.13 -6.80 -15.99
N ASN A 407 -29.97 -7.13 -17.27
CA ASN A 407 -30.54 -8.32 -17.88
C ASN A 407 -29.75 -9.60 -17.57
N GLU A 408 -28.42 -9.51 -17.48
CA GLU A 408 -27.51 -10.62 -17.16
C GLU A 408 -27.75 -11.15 -15.72
N TYR A 409 -28.21 -10.27 -14.82
CA TYR A 409 -28.47 -10.60 -13.40
C TYR A 409 -29.96 -10.78 -13.05
N GLY A 410 -30.83 -10.82 -14.08
CA GLY A 410 -32.18 -11.40 -14.07
C GLY A 410 -33.26 -10.66 -13.26
N SER A 411 -34.08 -9.87 -13.94
CA SER A 411 -35.55 -9.59 -13.78
C SER A 411 -36.28 -9.64 -12.41
N LYS A 412 -35.60 -9.74 -11.26
CA LYS A 412 -36.19 -9.86 -9.92
C LYS A 412 -35.65 -8.76 -9.01
N LYS A 413 -36.48 -8.33 -8.06
CA LYS A 413 -36.27 -7.17 -7.17
C LYS A 413 -34.84 -7.16 -6.59
N PRO A 414 -34.12 -6.03 -6.64
CA PRO A 414 -32.76 -5.92 -6.10
C PRO A 414 -32.70 -6.35 -4.64
N ASN A 415 -31.71 -7.18 -4.32
CA ASN A 415 -31.52 -7.83 -3.02
C ASN A 415 -30.03 -7.82 -2.64
N LEU A 416 -29.74 -8.25 -1.41
CA LEU A 416 -28.37 -8.35 -0.88
C LEU A 416 -27.46 -9.25 -1.73
N HIS A 417 -28.02 -10.23 -2.44
CA HIS A 417 -27.25 -11.12 -3.32
C HIS A 417 -26.65 -10.34 -4.50
N LEU A 418 -27.44 -9.47 -5.14
CA LEU A 418 -26.97 -8.61 -6.22
C LEU A 418 -25.86 -7.66 -5.73
N LEU A 419 -25.97 -7.13 -4.52
CA LEU A 419 -24.92 -6.31 -3.90
C LEU A 419 -23.63 -7.13 -3.73
N GLY A 420 -23.71 -8.33 -3.14
CA GLY A 420 -22.57 -9.24 -2.99
C GLY A 420 -21.88 -9.56 -4.31
N MET A 421 -22.65 -9.78 -5.38
CA MET A 421 -22.11 -10.02 -6.72
C MET A 421 -21.38 -8.82 -7.30
N VAL A 422 -21.99 -7.62 -7.23
CA VAL A 422 -21.37 -6.38 -7.74
C VAL A 422 -20.07 -6.10 -6.99
N LEU A 423 -20.06 -6.29 -5.66
CA LEU A 423 -18.86 -6.16 -4.83
C LEU A 423 -17.75 -7.14 -5.25
N TRP A 424 -18.12 -8.40 -5.48
CA TRP A 424 -17.19 -9.41 -5.95
C TRP A 424 -16.58 -9.01 -7.31
N LYS A 425 -17.40 -8.55 -8.26
CA LYS A 425 -16.92 -8.04 -9.56
C LYS A 425 -15.98 -6.85 -9.37
N MET A 426 -16.31 -5.90 -8.51
CA MET A 426 -15.46 -4.75 -8.20
C MET A 426 -14.14 -5.10 -7.48
N GLY A 427 -13.86 -6.39 -7.24
CA GLY A 427 -12.66 -6.84 -6.53
C GLY A 427 -12.74 -6.68 -5.01
N LYS A 428 -13.93 -6.37 -4.46
CA LYS A 428 -14.17 -6.16 -3.02
C LYS A 428 -14.54 -7.47 -2.33
N PHE A 429 -13.67 -8.48 -2.43
CA PHE A 429 -13.97 -9.86 -2.05
C PHE A 429 -14.34 -10.04 -0.58
N HIS A 430 -13.59 -9.43 0.34
CA HIS A 430 -13.91 -9.47 1.77
C HIS A 430 -15.31 -8.92 2.06
N LEU A 431 -15.68 -7.83 1.40
CA LEU A 431 -16.98 -7.22 1.60
C LEU A 431 -18.09 -8.07 0.98
N ALA A 432 -17.85 -8.63 -0.21
CA ALA A 432 -18.75 -9.58 -0.84
C ALA A 432 -19.01 -10.80 0.08
N GLU A 433 -17.96 -11.43 0.60
CA GLU A 433 -18.05 -12.54 1.57
C GLU A 433 -18.93 -12.14 2.75
N LYS A 434 -18.68 -10.98 3.36
CA LYS A 434 -19.43 -10.48 4.52
C LYS A 434 -20.93 -10.35 4.25
N TYR A 435 -21.32 -9.86 3.07
CA TYR A 435 -22.74 -9.78 2.68
C TYR A 435 -23.36 -11.15 2.40
N TYR A 436 -22.60 -12.12 1.87
CA TYR A 436 -23.09 -13.50 1.70
C TYR A 436 -23.23 -14.24 3.04
N GLN A 437 -22.34 -14.00 4.00
CA GLN A 437 -22.52 -14.50 5.37
C GLN A 437 -23.79 -13.92 6.00
N HIS A 438 -24.04 -12.62 5.83
CA HIS A 438 -25.27 -11.99 6.33
C HIS A 438 -26.55 -12.58 5.70
N LEU A 439 -26.51 -12.89 4.39
CA LEU A 439 -27.59 -13.63 3.72
C LEU A 439 -27.83 -15.03 4.31
N SER A 440 -26.74 -15.75 4.63
CA SER A 440 -26.82 -17.05 5.29
C SER A 440 -27.50 -16.97 6.65
N SER A 441 -27.16 -15.96 7.46
CA SER A 441 -27.79 -15.70 8.76
C SER A 441 -29.28 -15.35 8.63
N ILE A 442 -29.65 -14.50 7.67
CA ILE A 442 -31.07 -14.16 7.41
C ILE A 442 -31.86 -15.40 7.00
N ALA A 443 -31.30 -16.25 6.14
CA ALA A 443 -31.95 -17.49 5.71
C ALA A 443 -32.15 -18.47 6.87
N ALA A 444 -31.16 -18.61 7.75
CA ALA A 444 -31.26 -19.41 8.98
C ALA A 444 -32.37 -18.89 9.90
N MET A 445 -32.42 -17.58 10.15
CA MET A 445 -33.47 -16.95 10.98
C MET A 445 -34.87 -17.13 10.40
N ARG A 446 -35.00 -17.28 9.08
CA ARG A 446 -36.29 -17.54 8.41
C ARG A 446 -36.65 -19.02 8.33
N GLY A 447 -35.84 -19.91 8.89
CA GLY A 447 -36.06 -21.36 8.87
C GLY A 447 -35.74 -22.03 7.52
N SER A 448 -35.08 -21.35 6.59
CA SER A 448 -34.65 -21.93 5.31
C SER A 448 -33.22 -22.44 5.40
N LEU A 449 -33.06 -23.70 5.81
CA LEU A 449 -31.74 -24.31 6.01
C LEU A 449 -30.97 -24.45 4.69
N ASP A 450 -31.64 -24.81 3.59
CA ASP A 450 -31.02 -24.97 2.28
C ASP A 450 -30.46 -23.65 1.74
N ASP A 451 -31.21 -22.55 1.86
CA ASP A 451 -30.73 -21.22 1.48
C ASP A 451 -29.57 -20.77 2.38
N SER A 452 -29.62 -21.09 3.67
CA SER A 452 -28.56 -20.74 4.62
C SER A 452 -27.25 -21.45 4.27
N ILE A 453 -27.31 -22.76 3.97
CA ILE A 453 -26.16 -23.55 3.52
C ILE A 453 -25.64 -23.00 2.19
N HIS A 454 -26.52 -22.75 1.21
CA HIS A 454 -26.15 -22.21 -0.09
C HIS A 454 -25.35 -20.90 0.03
N TRP A 455 -25.82 -19.94 0.83
CA TRP A 455 -25.11 -18.67 1.02
C TRP A 455 -23.81 -18.81 1.80
N LYS A 456 -23.73 -19.77 2.73
CA LYS A 456 -22.50 -20.07 3.47
C LYS A 456 -21.44 -20.68 2.56
N GLU A 457 -21.83 -21.59 1.67
CA GLU A 457 -20.96 -22.14 0.63
C GLU A 457 -20.46 -21.04 -0.32
N LYS A 458 -21.34 -20.12 -0.72
CA LYS A 458 -20.97 -18.95 -1.54
C LYS A 458 -19.94 -18.04 -0.85
N ALA A 459 -20.11 -17.79 0.44
CA ALA A 459 -19.15 -17.02 1.22
C ALA A 459 -17.79 -17.73 1.31
N LEU A 460 -17.79 -19.05 1.55
CA LEU A 460 -16.58 -19.86 1.58
C LEU A 460 -15.88 -19.93 0.21
N GLU A 461 -16.64 -20.00 -0.89
CA GLU A 461 -16.13 -19.92 -2.26
C GLU A 461 -15.33 -18.62 -2.46
N ILE A 462 -15.90 -17.48 -2.08
CA ILE A 462 -15.26 -16.16 -2.19
C ILE A 462 -14.03 -16.05 -1.29
N LYS A 463 -14.10 -16.57 -0.07
CA LYS A 463 -12.99 -16.56 0.90
C LYS A 463 -11.80 -17.40 0.43
N ALA A 464 -12.09 -18.60 -0.06
CA ALA A 464 -11.07 -19.53 -0.51
C ALA A 464 -10.46 -19.11 -1.86
N HIS A 465 -11.22 -18.36 -2.67
CA HIS A 465 -10.85 -18.04 -4.04
C HIS A 465 -11.16 -16.56 -4.36
N PRO A 466 -10.38 -15.59 -3.84
CA PRO A 466 -10.59 -14.17 -4.12
C PRO A 466 -10.64 -13.88 -5.63
N ALA A 467 -9.96 -14.66 -6.47
CA ALA A 467 -9.87 -14.43 -7.91
C ALA A 467 -10.50 -15.51 -8.81
N HIS A 468 -11.29 -16.47 -8.31
CA HIS A 468 -11.82 -17.56 -9.16
C HIS A 468 -13.34 -17.60 -9.20
N ASN A 469 -13.90 -17.10 -10.30
CA ASN A 469 -15.02 -17.68 -11.07
C ASN A 469 -15.74 -16.60 -11.92
N THR A 470 -15.08 -16.11 -12.96
CA THR A 470 -15.77 -15.58 -14.14
C THR A 470 -15.75 -16.65 -15.22
N THR A 471 -16.74 -17.53 -15.22
CA THR A 471 -17.18 -18.20 -16.44
C THR A 471 -17.77 -17.11 -17.35
N ALA A 472 -16.95 -16.56 -18.24
CA ALA A 472 -17.42 -15.72 -19.33
C ALA A 472 -18.10 -16.64 -20.37
N LEU A 473 -19.43 -16.75 -20.29
CA LEU A 473 -20.24 -17.11 -21.45
C LEU A 473 -20.24 -15.89 -22.38
N THR A 474 -19.57 -15.99 -23.52
CA THR A 474 -19.48 -14.93 -24.54
C THR A 474 -20.83 -14.63 -25.20
N PRO A 475 -21.26 -13.35 -25.31
CA PRO A 475 -22.22 -12.92 -26.32
C PRO A 475 -21.54 -12.07 -27.40
N ARG A 476 -21.67 -12.49 -28.66
CA ARG A 476 -21.34 -11.65 -29.84
C ARG A 476 -22.33 -10.49 -29.92
N VAL A 477 -21.87 -9.25 -29.74
CA VAL A 477 -22.63 -8.05 -30.16
C VAL A 477 -21.96 -7.48 -31.40
N LEU A 478 -22.57 -7.72 -32.55
CA LEU A 478 -22.30 -6.99 -33.80
C LEU A 478 -22.79 -5.55 -33.62
N VAL A 479 -21.87 -4.59 -33.56
CA VAL A 479 -22.21 -3.16 -33.60
C VAL A 479 -22.53 -2.80 -35.04
N ALA A 480 -23.82 -2.66 -35.36
CA ALA A 480 -24.26 -1.99 -36.57
C ALA A 480 -24.16 -0.47 -36.35
N VAL A 481 -23.15 0.17 -36.92
CA VAL A 481 -23.10 1.63 -37.05
C VAL A 481 -23.89 2.01 -38.29
N SER A 482 -25.04 2.67 -38.09
CA SER A 482 -25.79 3.29 -39.17
C SER A 482 -25.07 4.56 -39.63
N THR A 483 -24.36 4.48 -40.74
CA THR A 483 -24.09 5.65 -41.58
C THR A 483 -25.00 5.58 -42.80
N ALA A 484 -26.03 6.42 -42.81
CA ALA A 484 -26.79 6.72 -44.01
C ALA A 484 -25.87 7.43 -45.01
N GLY A 485 -25.66 6.81 -46.18
CA GLY A 485 -24.83 7.35 -47.26
C GLY A 485 -24.70 6.36 -48.40
N SER A 486 -25.62 6.45 -49.36
CA SER A 486 -25.72 5.61 -50.55
C SER A 486 -24.42 5.49 -51.36
N LYS A 487 -23.96 4.25 -51.65
CA LYS A 487 -23.61 3.74 -53.01
C LYS A 487 -22.93 2.36 -53.00
N LYS A 488 -23.51 1.48 -53.82
CA LYS A 488 -22.98 0.29 -54.54
C LYS A 488 -22.24 -0.82 -53.77
N VAL A 489 -22.88 -1.99 -53.84
CA VAL A 489 -22.44 -3.35 -53.55
C VAL A 489 -21.16 -3.72 -54.31
N ALA A 490 -20.17 -4.26 -53.59
CA ALA A 490 -19.19 -5.21 -54.11
C ALA A 490 -18.91 -6.27 -53.02
N SER A 491 -19.01 -7.54 -53.40
CA SER A 491 -18.87 -8.74 -52.58
C SER A 491 -17.46 -8.93 -52.01
N VAL A 492 -17.34 -9.16 -50.70
CA VAL A 492 -16.09 -9.66 -50.08
C VAL A 492 -16.41 -10.77 -49.07
N ALA A 493 -15.59 -11.80 -49.12
CA ALA A 493 -15.69 -13.11 -48.47
C ALA A 493 -15.87 -13.10 -46.94
N SER A 494 -16.50 -14.16 -46.44
CA SER A 494 -16.68 -14.45 -45.02
C SER A 494 -15.35 -14.62 -44.29
N SER A 495 -14.95 -13.63 -43.49
CA SER A 495 -13.87 -13.74 -42.52
C SER A 495 -14.39 -14.28 -41.19
N THR A 496 -13.81 -15.38 -40.71
CA THR A 496 -13.93 -15.88 -39.33
C THR A 496 -13.60 -14.79 -38.30
N PRO A 497 -14.21 -14.81 -37.09
CA PRO A 497 -13.94 -13.78 -36.09
C PRO A 497 -12.53 -13.94 -35.53
N THR A 498 -11.72 -12.89 -35.64
CA THR A 498 -10.41 -12.76 -35.01
C THR A 498 -10.55 -12.90 -33.49
N LYS A 499 -9.83 -13.84 -32.86
CA LYS A 499 -9.81 -14.01 -31.39
C LYS A 499 -9.16 -12.79 -30.73
N SER A 500 -9.64 -12.38 -29.56
CA SER A 500 -9.07 -11.26 -28.79
C SER A 500 -7.69 -11.64 -28.24
N ILE A 501 -6.76 -10.69 -28.26
CA ILE A 501 -5.41 -10.86 -27.72
C ILE A 501 -5.40 -11.23 -26.23
N TYR A 502 -6.39 -10.74 -25.47
CA TYR A 502 -6.56 -11.09 -24.06
C TYR A 502 -6.87 -12.56 -23.85
N TYR A 503 -7.68 -13.17 -24.73
CA TYR A 503 -8.00 -14.59 -24.64
C TYR A 503 -6.74 -15.45 -24.83
N GLU A 504 -5.86 -15.09 -25.76
CA GLU A 504 -4.61 -15.82 -25.97
C GLU A 504 -3.65 -15.69 -24.79
N ILE A 505 -3.60 -14.51 -24.15
CA ILE A 505 -2.85 -14.28 -22.92
C ILE A 505 -3.43 -15.16 -21.79
N GLU A 506 -4.76 -15.18 -21.60
CA GLU A 506 -5.42 -16.03 -20.60
C GLU A 506 -5.10 -17.52 -20.79
N GLN A 507 -5.08 -18.01 -22.04
CA GLN A 507 -4.70 -19.41 -22.30
C GLN A 507 -3.26 -19.70 -21.86
N ARG A 508 -2.33 -18.79 -22.10
CA ARG A 508 -0.92 -18.94 -21.66
C ARG A 508 -0.76 -18.81 -20.16
N ILE A 509 -1.55 -17.97 -19.50
CA ILE A 509 -1.60 -17.90 -18.03
C ILE A 509 -2.05 -19.26 -17.49
N ALA A 510 -3.18 -19.79 -17.97
CA ALA A 510 -3.73 -21.08 -17.53
C ALA A 510 -2.73 -22.24 -17.69
N GLN A 511 -1.94 -22.26 -18.77
CA GLN A 511 -0.90 -23.27 -19.01
C GLN A 511 0.18 -23.31 -17.90
N VAL A 512 0.38 -22.21 -17.20
CA VAL A 512 1.42 -22.08 -16.15
C VAL A 512 0.80 -22.11 -14.75
N THR A 513 -0.47 -21.73 -14.58
CA THR A 513 -1.06 -21.53 -13.24
C THR A 513 -2.14 -22.52 -12.85
N ASP A 514 -2.72 -23.32 -13.77
CA ASP A 514 -3.77 -24.29 -13.42
C ASP A 514 -3.17 -25.51 -12.70
N SER A 515 -3.31 -25.58 -11.37
CA SER A 515 -2.76 -26.68 -10.59
C SER A 515 -3.54 -27.99 -10.72
N LYS A 516 -4.78 -27.94 -11.21
CA LYS A 516 -5.65 -29.10 -11.40
C LYS A 516 -5.35 -29.83 -12.70
N HIS A 517 -4.81 -29.13 -13.69
CA HIS A 517 -4.53 -29.68 -15.02
C HIS A 517 -3.07 -29.48 -15.40
N MET A 518 -2.31 -30.57 -15.42
CA MET A 518 -0.98 -30.56 -16.01
C MET A 518 -1.12 -30.57 -17.53
N MET A 519 -0.84 -29.43 -18.18
CA MET A 519 -1.09 -29.18 -19.60
C MET A 519 -0.01 -29.76 -20.55
N PHE A 520 0.90 -30.60 -20.05
CA PHE A 520 1.97 -31.22 -20.82
C PHE A 520 2.22 -32.66 -20.38
N ASP A 521 2.68 -33.50 -21.32
CA ASP A 521 3.12 -34.86 -21.04
C ASP A 521 4.61 -34.85 -20.61
N PRO A 522 4.92 -35.18 -19.34
CA PRO A 522 6.29 -35.23 -18.83
C PRO A 522 7.20 -36.17 -19.64
N THR A 523 6.65 -37.24 -20.21
CA THR A 523 7.43 -38.28 -20.89
C THR A 523 7.95 -37.83 -22.25
N GLN A 524 7.30 -36.86 -22.90
CA GLN A 524 7.69 -36.34 -24.21
C GLN A 524 8.47 -35.03 -24.15
N LEU A 525 8.59 -34.41 -22.96
CA LEU A 525 9.15 -33.07 -22.81
C LEU A 525 10.59 -32.95 -23.30
N HIS A 526 11.36 -34.05 -23.25
CA HIS A 526 12.73 -34.09 -23.74
C HIS A 526 12.86 -33.82 -25.26
N LYS A 527 11.76 -33.97 -26.02
CA LYS A 527 11.68 -33.71 -27.47
C LYS A 527 11.04 -32.36 -27.81
N CYS A 528 10.52 -31.64 -26.82
CA CYS A 528 9.79 -30.39 -27.02
C CYS A 528 10.73 -29.19 -27.17
N SER A 529 10.20 -28.09 -27.72
CA SER A 529 10.94 -26.81 -27.80
C SER A 529 11.39 -26.29 -26.43
N ARG A 530 12.40 -25.42 -26.41
CA ARG A 530 12.84 -24.70 -25.20
C ARG A 530 11.70 -24.01 -24.47
N GLU A 531 10.81 -23.33 -25.19
CA GLU A 531 9.64 -22.62 -24.62
C GLU A 531 8.69 -23.58 -23.91
N ALA A 532 8.40 -24.73 -24.52
CA ALA A 532 7.55 -25.75 -23.91
C ALA A 532 8.18 -26.35 -22.64
N ARG A 533 9.51 -26.51 -22.63
CA ARG A 533 10.25 -26.91 -21.44
C ARG A 533 10.21 -25.83 -20.35
N MET A 534 10.44 -24.56 -20.71
CA MET A 534 10.31 -23.42 -19.79
C MET A 534 8.90 -23.32 -19.21
N MET A 535 7.85 -23.51 -20.02
CA MET A 535 6.46 -23.52 -19.58
C MET A 535 6.21 -24.64 -18.56
N ALA A 536 6.73 -25.84 -18.80
CA ALA A 536 6.61 -26.96 -17.87
C ALA A 536 7.31 -26.69 -16.53
N VAL A 537 8.51 -26.11 -16.57
CA VAL A 537 9.21 -25.67 -15.36
C VAL A 537 8.41 -24.58 -14.65
N ALA A 538 7.92 -23.57 -15.37
CA ALA A 538 7.11 -22.50 -14.80
C ALA A 538 5.88 -23.05 -14.08
N TRP A 539 5.18 -24.03 -14.67
CA TRP A 539 4.06 -24.73 -14.04
C TRP A 539 4.49 -25.48 -12.78
N ILE A 540 5.62 -26.19 -12.78
CA ILE A 540 6.12 -26.85 -11.57
C ILE A 540 6.38 -25.82 -10.46
N MET A 541 7.10 -24.76 -10.78
CA MET A 541 7.46 -23.73 -9.81
C MET A 541 6.21 -23.07 -9.22
N VAL A 542 5.24 -22.72 -10.06
CA VAL A 542 4.00 -22.05 -9.63
C VAL A 542 3.04 -23.03 -8.93
N CYS A 543 2.71 -24.16 -9.55
CA CYS A 543 1.64 -25.04 -9.07
C CYS A 543 2.08 -26.00 -7.95
N LYS A 544 3.33 -26.49 -7.98
CA LYS A 544 3.87 -27.41 -6.96
C LYS A 544 4.61 -26.71 -5.84
N PHE A 545 5.40 -25.69 -6.15
CA PHE A 545 6.23 -24.98 -5.17
C PHE A 545 5.68 -23.61 -4.77
N ASP A 546 4.45 -23.29 -5.19
CA ASP A 546 3.73 -22.05 -4.85
C ASP A 546 4.55 -20.77 -5.09
N CYS A 547 5.39 -20.81 -6.12
CA CYS A 547 6.19 -19.64 -6.50
C CYS A 547 5.31 -18.61 -7.22
N LYS A 548 5.63 -17.34 -7.00
CA LYS A 548 5.17 -16.27 -7.88
C LYS A 548 6.20 -16.11 -9.00
N LEU A 549 5.74 -16.13 -10.25
CA LEU A 549 6.61 -15.98 -11.42
C LEU A 549 6.53 -14.54 -11.92
N TYR A 550 7.68 -13.86 -11.95
CA TYR A 550 7.80 -12.44 -12.30
C TYR A 550 8.56 -12.23 -13.62
N GLY A 551 8.68 -10.96 -14.01
CA GLY A 551 9.77 -10.49 -14.86
C GLY A 551 9.69 -10.91 -16.33
N GLY A 552 10.82 -11.36 -16.87
CA GLY A 552 11.05 -11.48 -18.32
C GLY A 552 10.10 -12.46 -19.00
N PHE A 553 9.87 -13.64 -18.41
CA PHE A 553 9.01 -14.66 -18.98
C PHE A 553 7.54 -14.23 -19.06
N VAL A 554 7.03 -13.57 -18.02
CA VAL A 554 5.66 -13.06 -17.98
C VAL A 554 5.48 -11.99 -19.06
N ARG A 555 6.40 -11.02 -19.13
CA ARG A 555 6.38 -9.95 -20.12
C ARG A 555 6.51 -10.49 -21.54
N ASP A 556 7.58 -11.25 -21.80
CA ASP A 556 7.97 -11.60 -23.16
C ASP A 556 7.15 -12.76 -23.71
N TRP A 557 6.90 -13.81 -22.93
CA TRP A 557 6.24 -15.02 -23.45
C TRP A 557 4.74 -15.07 -23.13
N ILE A 558 4.34 -14.87 -21.87
CA ILE A 558 2.91 -14.94 -21.47
C ILE A 558 2.13 -13.80 -22.13
N VAL A 559 2.59 -12.56 -21.98
CA VAL A 559 1.88 -11.40 -22.53
C VAL A 559 2.27 -11.17 -23.99
N GLY A 560 3.54 -10.94 -24.28
CA GLY A 560 4.01 -10.49 -25.60
C GLY A 560 4.14 -11.56 -26.69
N GLN A 561 4.23 -12.85 -26.33
CA GLN A 561 4.53 -13.96 -27.25
C GLN A 561 5.78 -13.74 -28.12
N TYR A 562 6.80 -13.08 -27.56
CA TYR A 562 8.05 -12.77 -28.23
C TYR A 562 9.02 -13.93 -28.17
N LEU A 563 9.64 -14.21 -29.32
CA LEU A 563 10.74 -15.17 -29.48
C LEU A 563 11.92 -14.46 -30.14
N GLY A 564 13.11 -14.64 -29.59
CA GLY A 564 14.35 -14.04 -30.10
C GLY A 564 15.51 -14.99 -29.98
N ARG A 565 16.36 -15.06 -31.01
CA ARG A 565 17.55 -15.92 -31.09
C ARG A 565 18.66 -15.22 -31.89
N PRO A 566 19.94 -15.39 -31.51
CA PRO A 566 21.04 -14.93 -32.33
C PRO A 566 21.16 -15.78 -33.59
N ASN A 567 21.22 -15.13 -34.75
CA ASN A 567 21.24 -15.82 -36.05
C ASN A 567 22.56 -16.57 -36.34
N ASN A 568 23.66 -16.20 -35.66
CA ASN A 568 25.01 -16.66 -36.00
C ASN A 568 25.67 -17.52 -34.90
N ILE A 569 24.92 -17.94 -33.89
CA ILE A 569 25.46 -18.63 -32.70
C ILE A 569 24.61 -19.86 -32.39
N THR A 570 25.25 -21.03 -32.28
CA THR A 570 24.60 -22.29 -31.91
C THR A 570 24.14 -22.28 -30.45
N ALA A 571 23.18 -23.15 -30.11
CA ALA A 571 22.58 -23.19 -28.77
C ALA A 571 23.59 -23.39 -27.63
N ASP A 572 24.65 -24.18 -27.87
CA ASP A 572 25.74 -24.42 -26.91
C ASP A 572 26.51 -23.14 -26.55
N ASN A 573 26.46 -22.13 -27.42
CA ASN A 573 27.13 -20.84 -27.26
C ASN A 573 26.15 -19.72 -26.84
N TRP A 574 24.90 -20.06 -26.47
CA TRP A 574 23.95 -19.07 -25.95
C TRP A 574 24.23 -18.68 -24.50
N ILE A 575 25.13 -19.38 -23.80
CA ILE A 575 25.49 -19.08 -22.41
C ILE A 575 26.76 -18.24 -22.37
N LEU A 576 26.69 -17.14 -21.64
CA LEU A 576 27.79 -16.25 -21.31
C LEU A 576 28.08 -16.38 -19.82
N PHE A 577 29.35 -16.35 -19.44
CA PHE A 577 29.77 -16.39 -18.04
C PHE A 577 30.39 -15.07 -17.63
N ASN A 578 29.92 -14.51 -16.50
CA ASN A 578 30.57 -13.39 -15.82
C ASN A 578 30.87 -13.78 -14.37
N ASP A 579 32.14 -13.75 -13.95
CA ASP A 579 32.58 -14.15 -12.61
C ASP A 579 31.97 -15.48 -12.11
N SER A 580 31.89 -16.49 -12.99
CA SER A 580 31.29 -17.81 -12.76
C SER A 580 29.75 -17.87 -12.71
N THR A 581 29.06 -16.75 -12.97
CA THR A 581 27.60 -16.67 -13.08
C THR A 581 27.17 -16.83 -14.54
N ALA A 582 26.28 -17.77 -14.81
CA ALA A 582 25.74 -18.02 -16.15
C ALA A 582 24.61 -17.03 -16.50
N HIS A 583 24.67 -16.46 -17.70
CA HIS A 583 23.62 -15.61 -18.26
C HIS A 583 23.37 -15.99 -19.72
N LEU A 584 22.15 -15.85 -20.21
CA LEU A 584 21.89 -16.06 -21.62
C LEU A 584 22.27 -14.85 -22.47
N HIS A 585 22.66 -15.12 -23.72
CA HIS A 585 22.94 -14.12 -24.74
C HIS A 585 21.79 -13.10 -24.81
N PRO A 586 22.06 -11.78 -24.91
CA PRO A 586 21.04 -10.74 -24.79
C PRO A 586 19.87 -10.86 -25.76
N GLU A 587 20.08 -11.42 -26.94
CA GLU A 587 19.05 -11.65 -27.97
C GLU A 587 18.08 -12.81 -27.68
N ILE A 588 18.39 -13.67 -26.70
CA ILE A 588 17.52 -14.79 -26.33
C ILE A 588 16.28 -14.28 -25.59
N VAL A 589 15.10 -14.59 -26.13
CA VAL A 589 13.79 -14.22 -25.57
C VAL A 589 12.81 -15.40 -25.70
N PRO A 590 12.06 -15.78 -24.64
CA PRO A 590 12.28 -15.40 -23.22
C PRO A 590 13.62 -15.94 -22.71
N ALA A 591 14.27 -15.29 -21.75
CA ALA A 591 15.62 -15.68 -21.30
C ALA A 591 15.59 -16.60 -20.07
N ASP A 592 14.93 -16.15 -19.02
CA ASP A 592 14.96 -16.64 -17.65
C ASP A 592 13.55 -16.81 -17.07
N LEU A 593 13.44 -17.60 -16.00
CA LEU A 593 12.28 -17.68 -15.13
C LEU A 593 12.62 -17.04 -13.78
N ASP A 594 12.00 -15.90 -13.47
CA ASP A 594 12.18 -15.20 -12.19
C ASP A 594 11.17 -15.74 -11.15
N CYS A 595 11.54 -16.80 -10.43
CA CYS A 595 10.67 -17.50 -9.50
C CYS A 595 10.91 -17.02 -8.07
N TYR A 596 9.95 -16.27 -7.53
CA TYR A 596 9.92 -15.91 -6.13
C TYR A 596 9.27 -17.00 -5.31
N LEU A 597 10.01 -17.45 -4.32
CA LEU A 597 9.59 -18.50 -3.41
C LEU A 597 8.55 -17.95 -2.41
N PRO A 598 7.61 -18.77 -1.92
CA PRO A 598 6.51 -18.33 -1.07
C PRO A 598 7.00 -17.79 0.28
N THR A 599 6.29 -16.80 0.83
CA THR A 599 6.61 -16.18 2.14
C THR A 599 6.27 -17.07 3.33
N HIS A 600 5.32 -18.01 3.16
CA HIS A 600 4.75 -18.82 4.23
C HIS A 600 5.32 -20.25 4.26
N GLY A 601 6.36 -20.52 3.47
CA GLY A 601 6.96 -21.84 3.31
C GLY A 601 8.48 -21.77 3.13
N LEU A 602 9.23 -22.68 3.76
CA LEU A 602 10.63 -22.91 3.39
C LEU A 602 10.69 -23.98 2.30
N TYR A 603 11.55 -23.77 1.30
CA TYR A 603 11.68 -24.66 0.15
C TYR A 603 12.94 -25.52 0.26
N ASP A 604 12.83 -26.76 -0.21
CA ASP A 604 13.93 -27.70 -0.34
C ASP A 604 14.40 -27.68 -1.81
N ILE A 605 15.59 -27.15 -2.06
CA ILE A 605 16.14 -27.11 -3.42
C ILE A 605 16.29 -28.50 -4.00
N ASP A 606 16.58 -29.51 -3.17
CA ASP A 606 16.73 -30.89 -3.63
C ASP A 606 15.39 -31.45 -4.13
N GLU A 607 14.27 -31.01 -3.54
CA GLU A 607 12.94 -31.39 -4.00
C GLU A 607 12.62 -30.78 -5.38
N ILE A 608 13.00 -29.50 -5.59
CA ILE A 608 12.89 -28.85 -6.91
C ILE A 608 13.73 -29.61 -7.94
N LEU A 609 14.99 -29.92 -7.61
CA LEU A 609 15.88 -30.66 -8.50
C LEU A 609 15.34 -32.06 -8.82
N ASN A 610 14.76 -32.75 -7.84
CA ASN A 610 14.11 -34.04 -8.04
C ASN A 610 12.92 -33.95 -8.99
N GLU A 611 12.08 -32.91 -8.89
CA GLU A 611 10.97 -32.68 -9.82
C GLU A 611 11.46 -32.38 -11.25
N LEU A 612 12.53 -31.60 -11.40
CA LEU A 612 13.14 -31.32 -12.70
C LEU A 612 13.83 -32.56 -13.30
N ALA A 613 14.45 -33.39 -12.47
CA ALA A 613 15.06 -34.65 -12.91
C ALA A 613 14.01 -35.64 -13.44
N LYS A 614 12.79 -35.68 -12.87
CA LYS A 614 11.66 -36.48 -13.40
C LYS A 614 11.27 -36.07 -14.83
N LEU A 615 11.56 -34.83 -15.22
CA LEU A 615 11.36 -34.32 -16.59
C LEU A 615 12.56 -34.54 -17.52
N GLN A 616 13.57 -35.30 -17.09
CA GLN A 616 14.82 -35.53 -17.83
C GLN A 616 15.55 -34.21 -18.15
N MET A 617 15.49 -33.24 -17.24
CA MET A 617 16.25 -31.99 -17.34
C MET A 617 17.59 -32.12 -16.64
N VAL A 618 18.64 -31.59 -17.25
CA VAL A 618 19.97 -31.50 -16.63
C VAL A 618 20.09 -30.11 -16.03
N VAL A 619 20.35 -30.04 -14.72
CA VAL A 619 20.36 -28.77 -13.98
C VAL A 619 21.69 -28.59 -13.27
N ASN A 620 22.37 -27.47 -13.55
CA ASN A 620 23.54 -27.04 -12.82
C ASN A 620 23.13 -25.92 -11.86
N VAL A 621 23.39 -26.11 -10.57
CA VAL A 621 23.02 -25.14 -9.53
C VAL A 621 24.19 -24.23 -9.23
N HIS A 622 24.00 -22.94 -9.41
CA HIS A 622 24.91 -21.89 -9.00
C HIS A 622 24.26 -21.08 -7.87
N ARG A 623 25.05 -20.67 -6.87
CA ARG A 623 24.53 -19.90 -5.74
C ARG A 623 25.19 -18.53 -5.68
N ASP A 624 24.37 -17.48 -5.65
CA ASP A 624 24.79 -16.09 -5.46
C ASP A 624 24.35 -15.57 -4.07
N GLN A 625 24.67 -14.30 -3.75
CA GLN A 625 24.32 -13.63 -2.49
C GLN A 625 22.81 -13.62 -2.21
N TRP A 626 21.99 -13.63 -3.26
CA TRP A 626 20.58 -13.28 -3.19
C TRP A 626 19.67 -14.24 -3.97
N ARG A 627 20.21 -15.31 -4.57
CA ARG A 627 19.41 -16.29 -5.32
C ARG A 627 20.13 -17.62 -5.50
N TYR A 628 19.35 -18.64 -5.82
CA TYR A 628 19.88 -19.80 -6.54
C TYR A 628 19.62 -19.60 -8.03
N LEU A 629 20.68 -19.71 -8.83
CA LEU A 629 20.62 -19.69 -10.28
C LEU A 629 20.72 -21.14 -10.76
N LEU A 630 19.64 -21.65 -11.34
CA LEU A 630 19.61 -22.98 -11.94
C LEU A 630 19.80 -22.82 -13.44
N LEU A 631 20.93 -23.32 -13.96
CA LEU A 631 21.17 -23.41 -15.39
C LEU A 631 20.64 -24.75 -15.90
N VAL A 632 19.57 -24.69 -16.68
CA VAL A 632 18.87 -25.86 -17.21
C VAL A 632 19.31 -26.12 -18.64
N ASP A 633 19.59 -27.39 -18.95
CA ASP A 633 19.79 -27.91 -20.31
C ASP A 633 20.97 -27.29 -21.08
N GLN A 634 22.08 -27.02 -20.39
CA GLN A 634 23.29 -26.40 -20.94
C GLN A 634 23.77 -27.00 -22.28
N ASN A 635 23.72 -28.33 -22.41
CA ASN A 635 24.24 -29.06 -23.58
C ASN A 635 23.13 -29.78 -24.38
N VAL A 636 21.88 -29.36 -24.23
CA VAL A 636 20.74 -29.99 -24.91
C VAL A 636 20.42 -29.25 -26.20
N LYS A 637 20.16 -29.99 -27.29
CA LYS A 637 19.87 -29.44 -28.63
C LYS A 637 18.74 -28.41 -28.67
N THR A 638 17.77 -28.50 -27.76
CA THR A 638 16.63 -27.56 -27.67
C THR A 638 17.06 -26.19 -27.17
N GLY A 639 18.21 -26.11 -26.48
CA GLY A 639 18.86 -24.90 -25.99
C GLY A 639 18.60 -24.60 -24.51
N PRO A 640 19.53 -23.90 -23.84
CA PRO A 640 19.52 -23.69 -22.39
C PRO A 640 18.61 -22.55 -21.94
N PHE A 641 18.21 -22.58 -20.67
CA PHE A 641 17.60 -21.45 -19.98
C PHE A 641 17.96 -21.41 -18.50
N THR A 642 17.72 -20.28 -17.86
CA THR A 642 18.04 -20.07 -16.44
C THR A 642 16.77 -19.90 -15.61
N ILE A 643 16.82 -20.35 -14.36
CA ILE A 643 15.80 -20.09 -13.34
C ILE A 643 16.48 -19.35 -12.21
N ASP A 644 15.95 -18.18 -11.88
CA ASP A 644 16.33 -17.42 -10.71
C ASP A 644 15.36 -17.75 -9.58
N LEU A 645 15.79 -18.56 -8.62
CA LEU A 645 15.05 -18.84 -7.40
C LEU A 645 15.38 -17.74 -6.38
N ILE A 646 14.45 -16.80 -6.27
CA ILE A 646 14.56 -15.62 -5.43
C ILE A 646 13.81 -15.90 -4.14
N THR A 647 14.53 -15.82 -3.03
CA THR A 647 13.91 -16.07 -1.72
C THR A 647 12.94 -14.93 -1.36
N PRO A 648 11.83 -15.22 -0.66
CA PRO A 648 10.75 -14.26 -0.37
C PRO A 648 11.21 -12.97 0.34
N HIS A 649 12.31 -13.08 1.09
CA HIS A 649 12.91 -11.98 1.86
C HIS A 649 13.79 -11.04 1.01
N ILE A 650 13.84 -11.22 -0.31
CA ILE A 650 14.59 -10.36 -1.24
C ILE A 650 13.57 -9.57 -2.05
N GLY A 651 12.94 -8.65 -1.34
CA GLY A 651 11.98 -7.69 -1.84
C GLY A 651 12.62 -6.62 -2.72
N ILE A 652 11.74 -5.81 -3.29
CA ILE A 652 11.91 -5.08 -4.55
C ILE A 652 12.99 -3.96 -4.52
N ASN A 653 13.71 -3.76 -3.41
CA ASN A 653 14.46 -2.54 -3.18
C ASN A 653 15.99 -2.64 -3.40
N LYS A 654 16.56 -3.84 -3.62
CA LYS A 654 18.01 -4.01 -3.72
C LYS A 654 18.52 -4.66 -5.00
N TYR A 655 18.01 -5.84 -5.37
CA TYR A 655 18.50 -6.61 -6.52
C TYR A 655 17.46 -6.81 -7.63
N ASP A 656 16.18 -6.90 -7.27
CA ASP A 656 15.09 -7.02 -8.24
C ASP A 656 14.12 -5.83 -8.12
N ARG A 657 14.51 -4.75 -8.81
CA ARG A 657 13.75 -3.50 -8.87
C ARG A 657 12.77 -3.50 -10.03
N ILE A 658 11.67 -2.79 -9.86
CA ILE A 658 10.75 -2.49 -10.95
C ILE A 658 11.31 -1.28 -11.71
N ASP A 659 12.28 -1.55 -12.57
CA ASP A 659 12.93 -0.50 -13.37
C ASP A 659 12.02 0.00 -14.50
N PHE A 660 11.14 -0.88 -15.00
CA PHE A 660 10.21 -0.61 -16.11
C PHE A 660 8.79 -1.02 -15.71
N ASP A 661 7.80 -0.27 -16.18
CA ASP A 661 6.37 -0.59 -16.00
C ASP A 661 6.02 -2.01 -16.47
N VAL A 662 6.60 -2.44 -17.59
CA VAL A 662 6.41 -3.76 -18.20
C VAL A 662 7.01 -4.93 -17.42
N ASN A 663 7.79 -4.66 -16.36
CA ASN A 663 8.31 -5.67 -15.44
C ASN A 663 7.45 -5.79 -14.17
N ASN A 664 6.37 -5.03 -14.07
CA ASN A 664 5.50 -5.00 -12.91
C ASN A 664 4.43 -6.11 -12.90
N LEU A 665 4.51 -7.10 -13.80
CA LEU A 665 3.53 -8.18 -13.90
C LEU A 665 4.05 -9.49 -13.29
N PHE A 666 3.14 -10.29 -12.76
CA PHE A 666 3.41 -11.64 -12.28
C PHE A 666 2.23 -12.59 -12.49
N VAL A 667 2.49 -13.89 -12.39
CA VAL A 667 1.45 -14.94 -12.31
C VAL A 667 1.67 -15.77 -11.06
N GLU A 668 0.58 -16.30 -10.50
CA GLU A 668 0.59 -17.13 -9.30
C GLU A 668 -0.41 -18.28 -9.42
N LYS A 669 -0.30 -19.25 -8.51
CA LYS A 669 -1.04 -20.49 -8.55
C LYS A 669 -2.56 -20.27 -8.62
N ASP A 670 -3.20 -21.06 -9.47
CA ASP A 670 -4.63 -21.10 -9.78
C ASP A 670 -5.23 -19.82 -10.37
N CYS A 671 -4.49 -18.70 -10.45
CA CYS A 671 -4.83 -17.48 -11.19
C CYS A 671 -4.75 -17.67 -12.71
N THR A 672 -5.66 -18.48 -13.27
CA THR A 672 -5.67 -18.89 -14.69
C THR A 672 -6.07 -17.82 -15.69
N LYS A 673 -6.60 -16.68 -15.23
CA LYS A 673 -7.09 -15.58 -16.11
C LYS A 673 -6.57 -14.20 -15.70
N HIS A 674 -5.72 -14.12 -14.69
CA HIS A 674 -5.36 -12.86 -14.07
C HIS A 674 -3.85 -12.68 -14.03
N LEU A 675 -3.41 -11.45 -14.29
CA LEU A 675 -2.05 -11.00 -14.05
C LEU A 675 -2.04 -10.27 -12.71
N GLY A 676 -1.16 -10.68 -11.81
CA GLY A 676 -0.84 -9.93 -10.61
C GLY A 676 0.08 -8.76 -10.92
N MET A 677 0.08 -7.76 -10.03
CA MET A 677 0.98 -6.60 -10.12
C MET A 677 1.91 -6.52 -8.91
N ARG A 678 3.22 -6.34 -9.14
CA ARG A 678 4.23 -6.29 -8.04
C ARG A 678 4.04 -5.07 -7.14
N VAL A 679 3.42 -4.01 -7.68
CA VAL A 679 3.07 -2.77 -7.00
C VAL A 679 1.58 -2.57 -7.07
N ASP A 680 1.02 -2.15 -5.94
CA ASP A 680 -0.36 -1.70 -5.87
C ASP A 680 -0.52 -0.34 -6.57
N ILE A 681 -1.21 -0.37 -7.71
CA ILE A 681 -1.47 0.80 -8.56
C ILE A 681 -2.53 1.75 -8.01
N THR A 682 -3.16 1.39 -6.89
CA THR A 682 -4.20 2.20 -6.25
C THR A 682 -3.61 3.27 -5.33
N TYR A 683 -2.30 3.24 -5.07
CA TYR A 683 -1.59 4.23 -4.25
C TYR A 683 -0.73 5.17 -5.13
N PRO A 684 -0.92 6.50 -5.05
CA PRO A 684 -0.03 7.47 -5.69
C PRO A 684 1.44 7.27 -5.23
N PRO A 685 2.45 7.48 -6.10
CA PRO A 685 2.39 8.15 -7.40
C PRO A 685 2.18 7.24 -8.62
N TYR A 686 1.95 5.93 -8.43
CA TYR A 686 1.84 4.99 -9.56
C TYR A 686 0.50 5.19 -10.30
N SER A 687 0.55 5.58 -11.57
CA SER A 687 -0.63 5.97 -12.36
C SER A 687 -0.88 5.11 -13.61
N ILE A 688 -0.09 4.06 -13.84
CA ILE A 688 -0.24 3.17 -15.00
C ILE A 688 -1.18 2.01 -14.65
N THR A 689 -2.22 1.80 -15.47
CA THR A 689 -3.15 0.66 -15.34
C THR A 689 -2.57 -0.63 -15.93
N LEU A 690 -3.09 -1.79 -15.51
CA LEU A 690 -2.71 -3.09 -16.06
C LEU A 690 -2.87 -3.15 -17.59
N GLU A 691 -3.97 -2.64 -18.12
CA GLU A 691 -4.25 -2.62 -19.57
C GLU A 691 -3.20 -1.81 -20.32
N LYS A 692 -2.75 -0.70 -19.73
CA LYS A 692 -1.70 0.13 -20.31
C LYS A 692 -0.36 -0.59 -20.33
N ILE A 693 -0.03 -1.35 -19.28
CA ILE A 693 1.17 -2.19 -19.24
C ILE A 693 1.09 -3.28 -20.30
N VAL A 694 -0.05 -3.97 -20.42
CA VAL A 694 -0.25 -4.99 -21.47
C VAL A 694 -0.11 -4.38 -22.86
N ASP A 695 -0.74 -3.23 -23.12
CA ASP A 695 -0.62 -2.51 -24.41
C ASP A 695 0.82 -2.07 -24.70
N ASN A 696 1.54 -1.62 -23.67
CA ASN A 696 2.95 -1.27 -23.77
C ASN A 696 3.80 -2.49 -24.12
N ILE A 697 3.54 -3.63 -23.49
CA ILE A 697 4.16 -4.91 -23.83
C ILE A 697 3.91 -5.22 -25.29
N GLN A 698 2.65 -5.27 -25.72
CA GLN A 698 2.26 -5.63 -27.09
C GLN A 698 2.91 -4.75 -28.17
N LYS A 699 3.13 -3.47 -27.85
CA LYS A 699 3.75 -2.48 -28.75
C LYS A 699 5.26 -2.40 -28.59
N LYS A 700 5.88 -3.26 -27.78
CA LYS A 700 7.30 -3.21 -27.40
C LYS A 700 7.73 -1.81 -26.97
N ARG A 701 7.00 -1.21 -26.04
CA ARG A 701 7.34 0.10 -25.43
C ARG A 701 7.31 0.02 -23.91
N PHE A 702 8.03 0.90 -23.23
CA PHE A 702 8.08 0.91 -21.76
C PHE A 702 8.28 2.31 -21.20
N TYR A 703 7.81 2.54 -19.99
CA TYR A 703 8.14 3.68 -19.14
C TYR A 703 9.32 3.34 -18.25
N LEU A 704 10.23 4.30 -18.07
CA LEU A 704 11.29 4.21 -17.06
C LEU A 704 10.74 4.69 -15.71
N LEU A 705 10.92 3.88 -14.66
CA LEU A 705 10.55 4.20 -13.29
C LEU A 705 11.84 4.58 -12.52
N ALA A 706 12.15 5.86 -12.36
CA ALA A 706 13.46 6.31 -11.84
C ALA A 706 13.45 6.62 -10.33
N GLY A 707 14.41 6.06 -9.56
CA GLY A 707 14.66 6.28 -8.13
C GLY A 707 15.54 7.50 -7.80
N ASP A 708 15.20 8.20 -6.71
CA ASP A 708 15.93 9.36 -6.18
C ASP A 708 17.32 8.99 -5.57
N ASP A 709 18.35 9.71 -6.03
CA ASP A 709 19.69 10.07 -5.50
C ASP A 709 20.54 9.15 -4.58
N ASN A 710 20.16 7.92 -4.25
CA ASN A 710 20.99 7.04 -3.41
C ASN A 710 21.26 5.63 -3.98
N LYS A 711 21.46 5.56 -5.31
CA LYS A 711 22.12 4.53 -6.17
C LYS A 711 21.73 3.04 -6.02
N PRO A 712 21.62 2.37 -7.17
CA PRO A 712 22.72 1.69 -7.84
C PRO A 712 23.22 2.55 -9.01
N CYS A 713 24.43 2.28 -9.49
CA CYS A 713 25.05 2.98 -10.61
C CYS A 713 24.08 3.15 -11.79
N ALA A 714 24.00 4.36 -12.36
CA ALA A 714 23.31 4.64 -13.63
C ALA A 714 23.64 3.60 -14.72
N THR A 715 24.86 3.03 -14.66
CA THR A 715 25.33 1.97 -15.56
C THR A 715 24.47 0.70 -15.56
N VAL A 716 23.89 0.27 -14.43
CA VAL A 716 23.07 -0.97 -14.39
C VAL A 716 21.72 -0.77 -15.09
N ILE A 717 21.08 0.39 -14.87
CA ILE A 717 19.83 0.74 -15.54
C ILE A 717 20.09 0.93 -17.04
N GLU A 718 21.21 1.59 -17.40
CA GLU A 718 21.65 1.73 -18.79
C GLU A 718 21.89 0.38 -19.46
N GLU A 719 22.55 -0.58 -18.80
CA GLU A 719 22.76 -1.94 -19.31
C GLU A 719 21.43 -2.67 -19.55
N ARG A 720 20.50 -2.61 -18.59
CA ARG A 720 19.16 -3.22 -18.73
C ARG A 720 18.35 -2.53 -19.84
N MET A 721 18.45 -1.22 -19.98
CA MET A 721 17.80 -0.44 -21.03
C MET A 721 18.36 -0.77 -22.41
N ASN A 722 19.69 -0.84 -22.55
CA ASN A 722 20.36 -1.25 -23.78
C ASN A 722 19.95 -2.67 -24.20
N LYS A 723 19.80 -3.59 -23.24
CA LYS A 723 19.28 -4.94 -23.48
C LYS A 723 17.83 -4.90 -24.00
N MET A 724 16.96 -4.06 -23.44
CA MET A 724 15.58 -3.87 -23.93
C MET A 724 15.58 -3.30 -25.36
N ILE A 725 16.35 -2.24 -25.63
CA ILE A 725 16.46 -1.60 -26.94
C ILE A 725 16.96 -2.59 -28.00
N THR A 726 17.97 -3.40 -27.68
CA THR A 726 18.50 -4.45 -28.57
C THR A 726 17.42 -5.48 -28.96
N ARG A 727 16.44 -5.71 -28.08
CA ARG A 727 15.28 -6.61 -28.34
C ARG A 727 14.12 -5.93 -29.07
N GLY A 728 14.32 -4.70 -29.53
CA GLY A 728 13.35 -3.90 -30.27
C GLY A 728 12.35 -3.13 -29.40
N TRP A 729 12.63 -2.96 -28.10
CA TRP A 729 11.80 -2.14 -27.22
C TRP A 729 12.12 -0.65 -27.36
N LYS A 730 11.10 0.20 -27.19
CA LYS A 730 11.22 1.67 -27.26
C LYS A 730 10.84 2.30 -25.92
N GLN A 731 11.72 3.14 -25.39
CA GLN A 731 11.39 3.95 -24.22
C GLN A 731 10.36 5.03 -24.61
N ILE A 732 9.41 5.29 -23.72
CA ILE A 732 8.52 6.45 -23.80
C ILE A 732 9.20 7.61 -23.06
N ASP A 733 9.27 8.80 -23.68
CA ASP A 733 10.08 9.95 -23.21
C ASP A 733 9.68 10.50 -21.82
N GLU A 734 8.56 10.03 -21.25
CA GLU A 734 8.08 10.38 -19.92
C GLU A 734 8.68 9.45 -18.87
N THR A 735 9.33 10.02 -17.84
CA THR A 735 9.82 9.26 -16.67
C THR A 735 8.78 9.34 -15.57
N LEU A 736 8.40 8.20 -15.00
CA LEU A 736 7.46 8.19 -13.88
C LEU A 736 8.20 8.24 -12.53
N PRO A 737 7.55 8.78 -11.49
CA PRO A 737 8.12 8.81 -10.15
C PRO A 737 8.50 7.42 -9.65
N PRO A 738 9.52 7.30 -8.79
CA PRO A 738 9.91 6.01 -8.27
C PRO A 738 8.81 5.41 -7.43
N VAL A 739 8.72 4.09 -7.54
CA VAL A 739 7.81 3.31 -6.75
C VAL A 739 8.57 2.71 -5.58
N VAL A 740 8.16 3.08 -4.37
CA VAL A 740 8.58 2.38 -3.17
C VAL A 740 7.49 1.36 -2.84
N PRO A 741 7.77 0.05 -2.88
CA PRO A 741 6.82 -0.96 -2.42
C PRO A 741 6.41 -0.66 -0.99
N ASN A 742 5.10 -0.66 -0.72
CA ASN A 742 4.58 -0.57 0.64
C ASN A 742 5.09 -1.80 1.42
N PRO A 743 5.78 -1.66 2.57
CA PRO A 743 6.39 -2.77 3.31
C PRO A 743 5.40 -3.78 3.93
N GLY A 744 4.14 -3.80 3.48
CA GLY A 744 3.06 -4.61 4.02
C GLY A 744 2.58 -4.11 5.39
N PRO A 745 1.49 -4.67 5.92
CA PRO A 745 1.07 -4.42 7.29
C PRO A 745 2.18 -4.89 8.26
N PRO A 746 2.38 -4.20 9.39
CA PRO A 746 3.32 -4.66 10.40
C PRO A 746 2.91 -6.04 10.93
N SER A 747 3.88 -6.95 11.06
CA SER A 747 3.67 -8.25 11.69
C SER A 747 3.15 -8.06 13.12
N ASN A 748 2.28 -8.94 13.59
CA ASN A 748 1.81 -8.96 14.98
C ASN A 748 2.95 -9.37 15.93
N ILE A 749 3.80 -8.42 16.32
CA ILE A 749 4.90 -8.62 17.28
C ILE A 749 4.34 -8.45 18.68
N GLU A 750 4.51 -9.47 19.52
CA GLU A 750 4.23 -9.38 20.95
C GLU A 750 5.56 -9.38 21.72
N LEU A 751 5.75 -8.36 22.58
CA LEU A 751 6.86 -8.29 23.52
C LEU A 751 6.32 -8.54 24.94
N THR A 752 6.66 -9.68 25.52
CA THR A 752 6.23 -10.05 26.88
C THR A 752 7.39 -9.87 27.86
N PRO A 753 7.29 -9.01 28.89
CA PRO A 753 8.34 -8.89 29.90
C PRO A 753 8.62 -10.22 30.61
N VAL A 754 9.90 -10.59 30.71
CA VAL A 754 10.33 -11.80 31.43
C VAL A 754 10.47 -11.46 32.92
N PRO A 755 9.75 -12.14 33.83
CA PRO A 755 9.85 -11.89 35.27
C PRO A 755 11.26 -12.11 35.80
N LYS A 756 11.73 -11.26 36.72
CA LYS A 756 13.05 -11.40 37.35
C LYS A 756 13.23 -12.73 38.08
N THR A 757 12.15 -13.33 38.55
CA THR A 757 12.13 -14.64 39.22
C THR A 757 12.26 -15.82 38.26
N SER A 758 12.11 -15.60 36.96
CA SER A 758 12.19 -16.66 35.96
C SER A 758 13.62 -17.24 35.85
N PRO A 759 13.77 -18.57 35.70
CA PRO A 759 15.06 -19.19 35.40
C PRO A 759 15.74 -18.59 34.17
N VAL A 760 14.96 -18.19 33.16
CA VAL A 760 15.48 -17.55 31.94
C VAL A 760 16.12 -16.21 32.28
N TYR A 761 15.44 -15.37 33.07
CA TYR A 761 15.98 -14.08 33.49
C TYR A 761 17.28 -14.25 34.27
N GLN A 762 17.28 -15.15 35.26
CA GLN A 762 18.46 -15.40 36.12
C GLN A 762 19.66 -15.90 35.30
N LYS A 763 19.43 -16.80 34.33
CA LYS A 763 20.48 -17.29 33.45
C LYS A 763 21.11 -16.17 32.61
N ILE A 764 20.31 -15.27 32.04
CA ILE A 764 20.81 -14.12 31.28
C ILE A 764 21.52 -13.14 32.20
N PHE A 765 20.94 -12.83 33.34
CA PHE A 765 21.50 -11.93 34.33
C PHE A 765 22.90 -12.38 34.77
N GLU A 766 23.06 -13.65 35.16
CA GLU A 766 24.36 -14.20 35.55
C GLU A 766 25.35 -14.22 34.39
N LYS A 767 24.93 -14.60 33.17
CA LYS A 767 25.80 -14.56 31.98
C LYS A 767 26.29 -13.14 31.69
N MET A 768 25.43 -12.13 31.75
CA MET A 768 25.79 -10.73 31.56
C MET A 768 26.71 -10.25 32.70
N LYS A 769 26.37 -10.54 33.95
CA LYS A 769 27.16 -10.15 35.13
C LYS A 769 28.59 -10.71 35.10
N LEU A 770 28.73 -12.00 34.78
CA LEU A 770 30.03 -12.66 34.61
C LEU A 770 30.85 -12.04 33.48
N THR A 771 30.19 -11.69 32.37
CA THR A 771 30.86 -11.17 31.18
C THR A 771 31.39 -9.74 31.36
N PHE A 772 30.67 -8.90 32.11
CA PHE A 772 30.95 -7.47 32.25
C PHE A 772 31.49 -7.05 33.64
N GLY A 773 31.76 -7.98 34.56
CA GLY A 773 32.49 -7.68 35.80
C GLY A 773 31.67 -7.00 36.91
N GLY A 774 30.36 -7.26 36.97
CA GLY A 774 29.52 -7.02 38.16
C GLY A 774 29.08 -5.58 38.48
N ASN A 775 29.89 -4.55 38.19
CA ASN A 775 29.60 -3.18 38.67
C ASN A 775 29.22 -2.15 37.58
N ASP A 776 29.49 -2.43 36.31
CA ASP A 776 29.32 -1.43 35.24
C ASP A 776 28.05 -1.61 34.40
N LEU A 777 27.32 -2.73 34.53
CA LEU A 777 26.18 -3.03 33.66
C LEU A 777 24.85 -3.19 34.42
N LYS A 778 23.83 -2.43 34.03
CA LYS A 778 22.48 -2.47 34.59
C LYS A 778 21.48 -2.96 33.54
N ILE A 779 20.93 -4.16 33.73
CA ILE A 779 19.80 -4.66 32.93
C ILE A 779 18.54 -3.88 33.29
N ILE A 780 17.90 -3.28 32.29
CA ILE A 780 16.65 -2.53 32.40
C ILE A 780 15.47 -3.48 32.24
N SER A 781 15.46 -4.24 31.14
CA SER A 781 14.41 -5.20 30.82
C SER A 781 14.95 -6.39 30.04
N ILE A 782 14.28 -7.52 30.19
CA ILE A 782 14.39 -8.66 29.28
C ILE A 782 12.97 -8.95 28.82
N GLU A 783 12.75 -8.92 27.51
CA GLU A 783 11.44 -9.12 26.89
C GLU A 783 11.53 -10.36 25.99
N GLN A 784 10.58 -11.27 26.13
CA GLN A 784 10.40 -12.37 25.21
C GLN A 784 9.72 -11.86 23.95
N ILE A 785 10.27 -12.23 22.80
CA ILE A 785 9.75 -11.86 21.49
C ILE A 785 8.88 -13.02 21.00
N LYS A 786 7.64 -12.72 20.60
CA LYS A 786 6.81 -13.65 19.84
C LYS A 786 6.47 -13.01 18.50
N ASN A 787 6.76 -13.76 17.44
CA ASN A 787 6.42 -13.42 16.07
C ASN A 787 6.08 -14.72 15.35
N ALA A 788 4.79 -15.00 15.20
CA ALA A 788 4.29 -16.28 14.69
C ALA A 788 4.79 -16.60 13.27
N GLU A 789 5.00 -15.57 12.45
CA GLU A 789 5.53 -15.71 11.09
C GLU A 789 7.00 -16.13 11.11
N LEU A 790 7.84 -15.42 11.87
CA LEU A 790 9.26 -15.77 12.02
C LEU A 790 9.45 -17.14 12.67
N GLU A 791 8.62 -17.48 13.65
CA GLU A 791 8.63 -18.79 14.31
C GLU A 791 8.29 -19.91 13.32
N SER A 792 7.26 -19.73 12.50
CA SER A 792 6.89 -20.68 11.44
C SER A 792 8.04 -20.90 10.46
N ILE A 793 8.63 -19.81 9.96
CA ILE A 793 9.74 -19.87 9.00
C ILE A 793 10.96 -20.59 9.62
N TYR A 794 11.28 -20.25 10.87
CA TYR A 794 12.38 -20.87 11.60
C TYR A 794 12.18 -22.37 11.83
N GLU A 795 11.00 -22.80 12.27
CA GLU A 795 10.71 -24.22 12.49
C GLU A 795 10.71 -25.02 11.19
N GLN A 796 10.32 -24.41 10.07
CA GLN A 796 10.45 -25.04 8.76
C GLN A 796 11.92 -25.15 8.32
N ALA A 797 12.74 -24.10 8.51
CA ALA A 797 14.18 -24.13 8.26
C ALA A 797 14.85 -25.26 9.06
N LYS A 798 14.44 -25.41 10.32
CA LYS A 798 14.93 -26.45 11.22
C LYS A 798 14.66 -27.84 10.66
N LYS A 799 13.43 -28.12 10.22
CA LYS A 799 13.06 -29.41 9.61
C LYS A 799 13.86 -29.73 8.35
N VAL A 800 14.07 -28.73 7.48
CA VAL A 800 14.85 -28.91 6.24
C VAL A 800 16.31 -29.22 6.57
N ILE A 801 16.94 -28.46 7.47
CA ILE A 801 18.33 -28.69 7.87
C ILE A 801 18.47 -30.05 8.57
N GLN A 802 17.51 -30.44 9.43
CA GLN A 802 17.49 -31.76 10.06
C GLN A 802 17.46 -32.89 9.02
N LYS A 803 16.59 -32.76 8.01
CA LYS A 803 16.49 -33.73 6.91
C LYS A 803 17.79 -33.81 6.09
N GLN A 804 18.41 -32.67 5.80
CA GLN A 804 19.65 -32.59 4.99
C GLN A 804 20.88 -33.08 5.74
N THR A 805 20.96 -32.89 7.06
CA THR A 805 22.17 -33.18 7.85
C THR A 805 22.07 -34.43 8.71
N GLY A 806 20.86 -34.89 9.03
CA GLY A 806 20.61 -35.91 10.06
C GLY A 806 20.88 -35.44 11.49
N LEU A 807 21.26 -34.17 11.70
CA LEU A 807 21.58 -33.63 13.03
C LEU A 807 20.29 -33.30 13.82
N PRO A 808 20.23 -33.61 15.12
CA PRO A 808 19.09 -33.25 15.96
C PRO A 808 18.95 -31.73 16.04
N ASP A 809 17.71 -31.25 16.04
CA ASP A 809 17.37 -29.82 16.13
C ASP A 809 18.04 -28.89 15.09
N GLY A 810 18.58 -29.43 13.99
CA GLY A 810 19.28 -28.63 12.97
C GLY A 810 20.58 -28.01 13.48
N ASN A 811 21.18 -28.61 14.52
CA ASN A 811 22.34 -28.06 15.25
C ASN A 811 22.07 -26.64 15.76
N GLN A 812 20.94 -26.46 16.47
CA GLN A 812 20.53 -25.19 17.03
C GLN A 812 21.45 -24.75 18.18
N MET A 813 21.89 -23.49 18.13
CA MET A 813 22.56 -22.81 19.25
C MET A 813 21.81 -21.56 19.68
N THR A 814 21.96 -21.19 20.95
CA THR A 814 21.43 -19.92 21.49
C THR A 814 22.57 -18.93 21.64
N LEU A 815 22.59 -17.90 20.79
CA LEU A 815 23.70 -16.96 20.64
C LEU A 815 23.24 -15.50 20.88
N PHE A 816 24.20 -14.57 20.98
CA PHE A 816 23.94 -13.15 21.15
C PHE A 816 24.16 -12.35 19.86
N HIS A 817 23.42 -11.26 19.72
CA HIS A 817 23.54 -10.30 18.63
C HIS A 817 23.31 -8.86 19.11
N GLY A 818 24.25 -7.94 18.87
CA GLY A 818 24.10 -6.52 19.24
C GLY A 818 23.41 -5.69 18.17
N ALA A 819 22.49 -4.80 18.54
CA ALA A 819 21.76 -3.93 17.60
C ALA A 819 21.70 -2.46 18.07
N LYS A 820 21.27 -1.55 17.19
CA LYS A 820 21.09 -0.11 17.49
C LYS A 820 20.03 0.56 16.63
N GLY A 821 19.37 1.58 17.17
CA GLY A 821 18.45 2.45 16.44
C GLY A 821 17.36 1.69 15.69
N LYS A 822 17.12 2.08 14.44
CA LYS A 822 16.06 1.53 13.56
C LYS A 822 16.15 0.01 13.38
N ASN A 823 17.36 -0.54 13.43
CA ASN A 823 17.62 -1.98 13.26
C ASN A 823 16.95 -2.83 14.34
N ILE A 824 16.65 -2.27 15.52
CA ILE A 824 15.97 -2.98 16.60
C ILE A 824 14.54 -3.32 16.17
N ASP A 825 13.79 -2.32 15.70
CA ASP A 825 12.42 -2.50 15.24
C ASP A 825 12.37 -3.43 14.02
N GLU A 826 13.35 -3.32 13.14
CA GLU A 826 13.47 -4.15 11.94
C GLU A 826 13.76 -5.62 12.26
N ILE A 827 14.60 -5.91 13.26
CA ILE A 827 14.84 -7.30 13.72
C ILE A 827 13.57 -7.88 14.35
N LEU A 828 12.83 -7.07 15.11
CA LEU A 828 11.58 -7.52 15.73
C LEU A 828 10.52 -7.87 14.67
N GLN A 829 10.44 -7.06 13.62
CA GLN A 829 9.43 -7.19 12.58
C GLN A 829 9.78 -8.23 11.52
N TYR A 830 11.03 -8.25 11.06
CA TYR A 830 11.47 -9.01 9.90
C TYR A 830 12.57 -10.02 10.22
N GLY A 831 12.96 -10.18 11.49
CA GLY A 831 14.07 -11.02 11.88
C GLY A 831 15.42 -10.50 11.37
N PHE A 832 16.39 -11.38 11.30
CA PHE A 832 17.65 -11.07 10.61
C PHE A 832 17.34 -11.13 9.12
N HIS A 833 17.54 -10.04 8.36
CA HIS A 833 17.07 -9.88 6.98
C HIS A 833 18.07 -9.00 6.19
N ASP A 834 18.25 -9.16 4.87
CA ASP A 834 19.29 -8.44 4.10
C ASP A 834 18.80 -7.11 3.46
N GLN A 835 17.49 -6.99 3.31
CA GLN A 835 16.78 -5.92 2.61
C GLN A 835 16.72 -4.61 3.42
N VAL A 836 16.74 -4.73 4.76
CA VAL A 836 16.72 -3.58 5.69
C VAL A 836 18.12 -3.13 6.09
N TYR A 837 19.14 -3.93 5.75
CA TYR A 837 20.53 -3.67 6.08
C TYR A 837 21.33 -3.28 4.83
N ARG A 838 21.63 -1.97 4.71
CA ARG A 838 22.50 -1.44 3.65
C ARG A 838 23.80 -2.27 3.59
N TYR A 839 24.14 -2.74 2.39
CA TYR A 839 25.35 -3.52 2.04
C TYR A 839 25.37 -5.05 2.28
N GLY A 840 24.25 -5.67 2.69
CA GLY A 840 24.19 -7.15 2.83
C GLY A 840 24.76 -7.65 4.16
N ASN A 841 24.79 -6.76 5.16
CA ASN A 841 25.38 -7.01 6.45
C ASN A 841 24.26 -7.17 7.47
N TRP A 842 23.89 -8.40 7.76
CA TRP A 842 22.81 -8.69 8.70
C TRP A 842 23.31 -8.33 10.11
N GLY A 843 22.99 -7.11 10.56
CA GLY A 843 23.29 -6.66 11.91
C GLY A 843 24.73 -6.22 12.23
N ILE A 844 25.52 -5.78 11.24
CA ILE A 844 26.74 -5.00 11.51
C ILE A 844 26.80 -3.79 10.57
N THR A 845 26.69 -2.57 11.11
CA THR A 845 27.00 -1.37 10.32
C THR A 845 28.50 -1.09 10.35
N ILE A 846 29.06 -0.92 9.16
CA ILE A 846 30.30 -0.17 8.89
C ILE A 846 30.05 1.28 9.30
N SER A 847 30.96 1.87 10.06
CA SER A 847 31.04 3.33 10.18
C SER A 847 31.42 3.95 8.83
N ASN A 848 30.45 4.22 7.96
CA ASN A 848 30.66 5.14 6.86
C ASN A 848 29.88 6.43 7.15
N GLU A 849 30.67 7.46 7.43
CA GLU A 849 30.42 8.86 7.07
C GLU A 849 29.00 9.38 7.30
N ASP A 850 28.68 9.80 8.53
CA ASP A 850 27.64 10.83 8.73
C ASP A 850 27.67 11.49 10.13
N ASN A 851 28.85 11.74 10.72
CA ASN A 851 28.93 12.54 11.96
C ASN A 851 30.24 13.33 12.20
N TYR A 852 31.09 13.53 11.19
CA TYR A 852 32.28 14.40 11.33
C TYR A 852 32.06 15.86 10.90
N SER A 853 30.85 16.25 10.49
CA SER A 853 30.57 17.61 9.99
C SER A 853 29.90 18.57 10.98
N ARG A 854 29.83 18.25 12.28
CA ARG A 854 29.42 19.22 13.32
C ARG A 854 30.25 19.14 14.61
N ILE A 855 31.56 19.28 14.51
CA ILE A 855 32.31 19.96 15.56
C ILE A 855 32.48 21.41 15.10
N GLN A 856 31.69 22.33 15.66
CA GLN A 856 32.00 23.75 15.58
C GLN A 856 33.34 23.96 16.30
N LEU A 857 34.42 24.05 15.54
CA LEU A 857 35.68 24.57 16.07
C LEU A 857 35.46 26.02 16.48
N LYS A 858 35.69 26.31 17.78
CA LYS A 858 35.66 27.68 18.31
C LYS A 858 36.56 28.60 17.46
N PRO A 859 36.25 29.91 17.35
CA PRO A 859 36.85 30.83 16.38
C PRO A 859 38.38 30.91 16.37
N LYS A 860 39.07 30.48 17.43
CA LYS A 860 40.53 30.55 17.54
C LYS A 860 41.32 29.53 16.69
N TYR A 861 40.65 28.58 16.01
CA TYR A 861 41.31 27.54 15.21
C TYR A 861 41.06 27.66 13.69
N LYS A 862 40.50 28.78 13.21
CA LYS A 862 40.22 29.02 11.78
C LYS A 862 41.45 29.15 10.88
N ARG A 863 42.68 29.16 11.42
CA ARG A 863 43.90 29.47 10.65
C ARG A 863 44.69 28.25 10.14
N ILE A 864 44.21 27.03 10.34
CA ILE A 864 44.89 25.80 9.90
C ILE A 864 43.99 25.05 8.92
N LYS A 865 43.73 25.67 7.75
CA LYS A 865 43.08 25.01 6.61
C LYS A 865 43.89 25.13 5.31
N SER A 866 45.10 25.72 5.36
CA SER A 866 45.90 26.03 4.18
C SER A 866 47.22 25.26 4.07
N LEU A 867 47.43 24.17 4.82
CA LEU A 867 48.74 23.50 4.89
C LEU A 867 48.70 21.96 4.83
N ILE A 868 47.71 21.35 4.17
CA ILE A 868 47.70 19.89 4.01
C ILE A 868 47.34 19.52 2.56
N GLU A 869 48.37 19.19 1.78
CA GLU A 869 48.26 18.28 0.62
C GLU A 869 48.57 16.84 1.06
N PRO A 870 48.06 15.82 0.34
CA PRO A 870 47.97 14.46 0.86
C PRO A 870 49.26 13.68 0.65
N GLY A 871 50.13 13.65 1.67
CA GLY A 871 51.27 12.75 1.65
C GLY A 871 52.25 12.96 2.79
N ILE A 872 52.20 12.05 3.78
CA ILE A 872 53.31 11.64 4.64
C ILE A 872 53.79 12.64 5.73
N LEU A 873 53.88 12.08 6.95
CA LEU A 873 54.71 12.42 8.13
C LEU A 873 54.17 13.27 9.31
N LYS A 874 54.61 12.80 10.49
CA LYS A 874 54.33 13.16 11.89
C LYS A 874 54.79 14.57 12.24
N LEU A 875 54.06 15.27 13.10
CA LEU A 875 54.58 16.40 13.87
C LEU A 875 54.31 16.28 15.37
N LYS A 876 55.39 16.42 16.13
CA LYS A 876 55.48 16.50 17.60
C LYS A 876 55.58 17.99 17.93
N PHE A 877 54.75 18.51 18.84
CA PHE A 877 54.94 19.86 19.38
C PHE A 877 55.06 19.81 20.91
N THR A 878 56.03 20.58 21.41
CA THR A 878 56.35 20.77 22.83
C THR A 878 56.45 22.28 23.10
N LEU A 879 56.27 22.66 24.37
CA LEU A 879 56.27 23.99 25.04
C LEU A 879 54.86 24.58 25.28
N ASN A 880 54.44 25.02 26.48
CA ASN A 880 55.09 25.13 27.79
C ASN A 880 54.03 25.17 28.94
N ARG A 881 54.21 24.31 29.95
CA ARG A 881 53.85 24.43 31.39
C ARG A 881 52.38 24.66 31.84
N GLN A 882 51.55 23.62 31.70
CA GLN A 882 50.84 22.93 32.80
C GLN A 882 50.20 21.67 32.21
N VAL A 883 50.83 20.52 32.44
CA VAL A 883 50.34 19.21 31.95
C VAL A 883 49.40 18.64 33.00
N LYS A 884 48.08 18.74 32.78
CA LYS A 884 47.15 17.74 33.32
C LYS A 884 47.22 16.53 32.40
N LEU A 885 47.87 15.47 32.86
CA LEU A 885 47.76 14.14 32.27
C LEU A 885 46.30 13.70 32.35
N PHE A 886 45.60 13.73 31.22
CA PHE A 886 44.48 12.81 31.05
C PHE A 886 45.11 11.49 30.60
N PHE A 887 45.24 10.56 31.55
CA PHE A 887 45.41 9.15 31.23
C PHE A 887 44.14 8.70 30.50
N VAL A 888 44.13 8.75 29.17
CA VAL A 888 43.29 7.83 28.40
C VAL A 888 44.00 6.50 28.49
N TYR A 889 43.51 5.63 29.37
CA TYR A 889 43.99 4.26 29.48
C TYR A 889 43.92 3.60 28.11
N ASN A 890 45.09 3.36 27.53
CA ASN A 890 45.31 2.43 26.44
C ASN A 890 45.11 1.02 27.03
N SER A 891 43.88 0.48 26.99
CA SER A 891 43.72 -0.96 26.91
C SER A 891 43.98 -1.33 25.45
N GLY A 892 45.19 -1.80 25.19
CA GLY A 892 45.68 -2.12 23.86
C GLY A 892 44.77 -3.12 23.14
N LEU A 893 44.29 -2.71 21.98
CA LEU A 893 44.20 -3.44 20.72
C LEU A 893 43.73 -2.42 19.67
N PRO A 894 44.37 -2.33 18.49
CA PRO A 894 43.91 -1.40 17.48
C PRO A 894 42.51 -1.84 17.03
N GLN A 895 41.47 -1.08 17.38
CA GLN A 895 40.14 -1.18 16.77
C GLN A 895 40.24 -0.68 15.32
N ARG A 896 40.95 -1.42 14.48
CA ARG A 896 40.56 -1.54 13.07
C ARG A 896 39.20 -2.20 13.10
N THR A 897 38.20 -1.51 12.56
CA THR A 897 36.89 -2.03 12.16
C THR A 897 36.94 -3.54 11.89
N LEU A 898 36.25 -4.34 12.71
CA LEU A 898 35.98 -5.76 12.47
C LEU A 898 35.08 -5.84 11.23
N SER A 899 35.66 -5.67 10.05
CA SER A 899 34.98 -5.66 8.76
C SER A 899 34.99 -7.05 8.12
N PHE A 900 33.83 -7.70 8.04
CA PHE A 900 33.44 -8.80 7.12
C PHE A 900 34.55 -9.78 6.71
N ILE A 901 35.32 -10.26 7.68
CA ILE A 901 36.48 -11.11 7.38
C ILE A 901 36.03 -12.39 6.66
N LEU A 902 34.84 -12.87 7.02
CA LEU A 902 34.26 -14.13 6.56
C LEU A 902 33.06 -13.94 5.62
N GLY A 903 32.70 -12.70 5.25
CA GLY A 903 31.65 -12.45 4.27
C GLY A 903 30.41 -11.68 4.74
N LYS A 904 29.43 -11.56 3.85
CA LYS A 904 28.17 -10.81 4.00
C LYS A 904 27.05 -11.67 4.61
N GLY A 905 27.08 -11.86 5.93
CA GLY A 905 26.09 -12.66 6.66
C GLY A 905 25.71 -12.05 8.02
N ALA A 906 24.89 -12.78 8.80
CA ALA A 906 24.52 -12.40 10.16
C ALA A 906 25.45 -13.01 11.17
N TYR A 907 26.08 -12.16 11.98
CA TYR A 907 27.11 -12.58 12.92
C TYR A 907 26.52 -12.71 14.32
N PHE A 908 26.85 -13.81 14.96
CA PHE A 908 26.44 -14.16 16.31
C PHE A 908 27.63 -14.62 17.13
N SER A 909 27.55 -14.53 18.45
CA SER A 909 28.59 -15.07 19.34
C SER A 909 27.99 -15.56 20.64
N GLU A 910 28.62 -16.55 21.26
CA GLU A 910 28.30 -16.99 22.62
C GLU A 910 28.71 -15.97 23.69
N ASN A 911 29.66 -15.08 23.35
CA ASN A 911 30.18 -14.06 24.25
C ASN A 911 29.46 -12.72 24.04
N PRO A 912 28.62 -12.26 24.99
CA PRO A 912 27.92 -10.98 24.83
C PRO A 912 28.86 -9.78 24.82
N LYS A 913 30.10 -9.90 25.35
CA LYS A 913 31.11 -8.83 25.28
C LYS A 913 31.51 -8.49 23.85
N LEU A 914 31.58 -9.48 22.97
CA LEU A 914 31.91 -9.27 21.56
C LEU A 914 30.80 -8.50 20.84
N GLN A 915 29.55 -8.79 21.20
CA GLN A 915 28.36 -8.14 20.64
C GLN A 915 28.10 -6.76 21.25
N HIS A 916 28.58 -6.50 22.47
CA HIS A 916 28.47 -5.20 23.12
C HIS A 916 29.06 -4.07 22.27
N GLY A 917 30.23 -4.30 21.65
CA GLY A 917 30.86 -3.34 20.73
C GLY A 917 30.05 -3.04 19.46
N ARG A 918 29.03 -3.85 19.17
CA ARG A 918 28.07 -3.65 18.06
C ARG A 918 26.77 -2.98 18.50
N THR A 919 26.57 -2.83 19.81
CA THR A 919 25.52 -1.99 20.39
C THR A 919 25.99 -0.54 20.46
N PHE A 920 25.08 0.40 20.29
CA PHE A 920 25.33 1.82 20.56
C PHE A 920 24.28 2.32 21.54
N PRO A 921 24.68 3.14 22.53
CA PRO A 921 23.72 3.76 23.43
C PRO A 921 22.83 4.70 22.62
N ASP A 922 21.52 4.68 22.89
CA ASP A 922 20.60 5.71 22.41
C ASP A 922 20.74 7.01 23.23
N ASP A 923 19.84 7.97 22.98
CA ASP A 923 19.83 9.27 23.66
C ASP A 923 19.64 9.13 25.19
N ASP A 924 19.06 8.03 25.67
CA ASP A 924 18.85 7.70 27.08
C ASP A 924 19.96 6.81 27.68
N ASN A 925 21.05 6.61 26.93
CA ASN A 925 22.17 5.74 27.25
C ASN A 925 21.78 4.26 27.41
N GLU A 926 20.71 3.83 26.75
CA GLU A 926 20.26 2.43 26.71
C GLU A 926 20.80 1.71 25.49
N ARG A 927 21.12 0.42 25.66
CA ARG A 927 21.66 -0.46 24.63
C ARG A 927 20.76 -1.68 24.51
N VAL A 928 20.64 -2.19 23.29
CA VAL A 928 19.84 -3.39 22.99
C VAL A 928 20.71 -4.51 22.43
N MET A 929 20.55 -5.69 23.01
CA MET A 929 21.12 -6.93 22.53
C MET A 929 20.05 -8.00 22.45
N PHE A 930 20.11 -8.84 21.42
CA PHE A 930 19.21 -9.97 21.26
C PHE A 930 19.89 -11.26 21.73
N GLN A 931 19.13 -12.14 22.36
CA GLN A 931 19.41 -13.56 22.39
C GLN A 931 18.62 -14.23 21.27
N VAL A 932 19.31 -15.06 20.49
CA VAL A 932 18.85 -15.56 19.19
C VAL A 932 19.02 -17.07 19.14
N LYS A 933 18.01 -17.79 18.66
CA LYS A 933 18.16 -19.21 18.31
C LYS A 933 18.65 -19.29 16.87
N VAL A 934 19.77 -19.97 16.63
CA VAL A 934 20.47 -20.01 15.34
C VAL A 934 20.68 -21.46 14.90
N LEU A 935 20.25 -21.80 13.69
CA LEU A 935 20.41 -23.11 13.08
C LEU A 935 21.74 -23.18 12.32
N LEU A 936 22.73 -23.88 12.89
CA LEU A 936 24.06 -23.95 12.29
C LEU A 936 24.21 -25.07 11.25
N GLY A 937 23.40 -26.13 11.32
CA GLY A 937 23.55 -27.33 10.51
C GLY A 937 25.00 -27.83 10.48
N ASN A 938 25.45 -28.24 9.30
CA ASN A 938 26.88 -28.45 9.03
C ASN A 938 27.58 -27.08 8.96
N ALA A 939 28.34 -26.72 9.99
CA ALA A 939 29.12 -25.49 10.04
C ALA A 939 30.52 -25.69 9.47
N GLN A 940 30.98 -24.81 8.59
CA GLN A 940 32.36 -24.83 8.13
C GLN A 940 33.24 -23.99 9.04
N SER A 941 34.28 -24.60 9.59
CA SER A 941 35.29 -23.88 10.36
C SER A 941 36.25 -23.13 9.45
N LEU A 942 36.31 -21.80 9.57
CA LEU A 942 37.21 -20.95 8.80
C LEU A 942 38.06 -20.08 9.74
N SER A 943 39.35 -19.93 9.41
CA SER A 943 40.28 -19.04 10.10
C SER A 943 40.43 -17.70 9.36
N ARG A 944 41.04 -16.70 10.03
CA ARG A 944 41.17 -15.29 9.59
C ARG A 944 42.06 -15.08 8.36
N HIS A 945 41.64 -15.61 7.21
CA HIS A 945 42.12 -15.22 5.89
C HIS A 945 40.95 -14.47 5.25
N LYS A 946 41.17 -13.34 4.57
CA LYS A 946 40.07 -12.55 3.97
C LYS A 946 39.32 -13.37 2.92
N ILE A 947 38.31 -14.11 3.35
CA ILE A 947 37.41 -14.86 2.47
C ILE A 947 36.12 -14.04 2.48
N ASN A 948 35.97 -13.17 1.47
CA ASN A 948 34.77 -12.35 1.32
C ASN A 948 33.62 -13.23 0.79
N LEU A 949 33.11 -14.12 1.64
CA LEU A 949 32.05 -15.04 1.25
C LEU A 949 30.76 -14.27 1.00
N ASN A 950 30.14 -14.63 -0.11
CA ASN A 950 28.83 -14.14 -0.51
C ASN A 950 27.72 -15.13 -0.11
N SER A 951 28.09 -16.37 0.13
CA SER A 951 27.25 -17.47 0.56
C SER A 951 28.10 -18.48 1.32
N VAL A 952 27.46 -19.34 2.10
CA VAL A 952 28.16 -20.47 2.73
C VAL A 952 28.68 -21.44 1.65
N PRO A 953 29.89 -22.01 1.80
CA PRO A 953 30.43 -22.98 0.84
C PRO A 953 29.53 -24.21 0.66
N GLU A 954 29.74 -24.89 -0.48
CA GLU A 954 28.94 -26.04 -0.88
C GLU A 954 28.89 -27.09 0.24
N ASN A 955 27.71 -27.68 0.46
CA ASN A 955 27.41 -28.67 1.52
C ASN A 955 27.41 -28.15 2.97
N TYR A 956 27.62 -26.85 3.20
CA TYR A 956 27.55 -26.24 4.53
C TYR A 956 26.34 -25.31 4.68
N HIS A 957 25.94 -25.06 5.93
CA HIS A 957 24.76 -24.26 6.29
C HIS A 957 25.12 -22.95 7.02
N SER A 958 26.26 -22.93 7.70
CA SER A 958 26.81 -21.78 8.40
C SER A 958 28.33 -21.80 8.37
N VAL A 959 28.95 -20.68 8.79
CA VAL A 959 30.39 -20.58 8.99
C VAL A 959 30.66 -20.39 10.48
N HIS A 960 31.59 -21.16 11.01
CA HIS A 960 32.16 -20.96 12.34
C HIS A 960 33.54 -20.31 12.18
N GLY A 961 33.62 -19.02 12.50
CA GLY A 961 34.85 -18.26 12.49
C GLY A 961 35.66 -18.54 13.75
N ILE A 962 36.76 -19.28 13.60
CA ILE A 962 37.63 -19.66 14.72
C ILE A 962 38.83 -18.72 14.81
N PHE A 963 39.09 -18.22 16.01
CA PHE A 963 40.23 -17.35 16.28
C PHE A 963 41.16 -17.97 17.34
N PRO A 964 42.11 -18.84 16.93
CA PRO A 964 42.95 -19.58 17.89
C PRO A 964 43.76 -18.71 18.85
N GLN A 965 44.05 -17.46 18.47
CA GLN A 965 44.78 -16.50 19.31
C GLN A 965 43.87 -15.64 20.20
N LEU A 966 42.55 -15.70 20.02
CA LEU A 966 41.52 -14.97 20.76
C LEU A 966 40.28 -15.87 20.92
N PRO A 967 40.34 -16.96 21.70
CA PRO A 967 39.27 -17.95 21.79
C PRO A 967 37.91 -17.39 22.24
N ASP A 968 37.91 -16.28 22.99
CA ASP A 968 36.67 -15.57 23.39
C ASP A 968 36.02 -14.75 22.26
N SER A 969 36.56 -14.81 21.05
CA SER A 969 36.13 -14.04 19.88
C SER A 969 35.49 -14.88 18.77
N ASP A 970 35.20 -16.16 19.03
CA ASP A 970 34.55 -17.01 18.03
C ASP A 970 33.17 -16.45 17.62
N GLU A 971 32.92 -16.50 16.32
CA GLU A 971 31.71 -15.98 15.70
C GLU A 971 31.05 -17.02 14.81
N PHE A 972 29.72 -17.02 14.80
CA PHE A 972 28.90 -17.86 13.95
C PHE A 972 28.20 -16.98 12.91
N ILE A 973 28.29 -17.37 11.65
CA ILE A 973 27.74 -16.61 10.53
C ILE A 973 26.74 -17.46 9.76
N ILE A 974 25.52 -16.95 9.63
CA ILE A 974 24.50 -17.52 8.73
C ILE A 974 24.30 -16.59 7.53
N TYR A 975 23.85 -17.18 6.43
CA TYR A 975 23.66 -16.50 5.16
C TYR A 975 22.25 -16.68 4.58
N ARG A 976 21.36 -17.39 5.29
CA ARG A 976 19.97 -17.61 4.84
C ARG A 976 19.00 -17.03 5.86
N TYR A 977 17.95 -16.41 5.34
CA TYR A 977 16.77 -16.06 6.12
C TYR A 977 16.13 -17.30 6.73
N GLY A 978 15.47 -17.12 7.89
CA GLY A 978 14.85 -18.23 8.62
C GLY A 978 15.81 -19.08 9.43
N GLN A 979 17.14 -18.97 9.24
CA GLN A 979 18.11 -19.70 10.07
C GLN A 979 18.29 -19.10 11.48
N ALA A 980 17.76 -17.90 11.74
CA ALA A 980 17.84 -17.26 13.05
C ALA A 980 16.49 -16.69 13.48
N LEU A 981 16.12 -16.96 14.73
CA LEU A 981 14.92 -16.47 15.38
C LEU A 981 15.29 -15.60 16.59
N PRO A 982 15.01 -14.28 16.57
CA PRO A 982 15.20 -13.45 17.75
C PRO A 982 14.26 -13.93 18.86
N HIS A 983 14.84 -14.33 19.99
CA HIS A 983 14.09 -14.99 21.07
C HIS A 983 13.85 -14.06 22.26
N LEU A 984 14.89 -13.34 22.70
CA LEU A 984 14.80 -12.34 23.77
C LEU A 984 15.41 -11.02 23.31
N LYS A 985 14.80 -9.91 23.72
CA LYS A 985 15.36 -8.56 23.66
C LYS A 985 15.84 -8.15 25.04
N ILE A 986 17.11 -7.79 25.15
CA ILE A 986 17.77 -7.39 26.40
C ILE A 986 18.14 -5.92 26.29
N THR A 987 17.51 -5.10 27.13
CA THR A 987 17.81 -3.66 27.23
C THR A 987 18.65 -3.41 28.48
N TYR A 988 19.77 -2.72 28.35
CA TYR A 988 20.71 -2.50 29.45
C TYR A 988 21.47 -1.17 29.31
N ARG A 989 22.05 -0.70 30.41
CA ARG A 989 22.99 0.43 30.45
C ARG A 989 24.37 -0.08 30.84
N SER A 990 25.42 0.49 30.26
CA SER A 990 26.82 0.16 30.54
C SER A 990 27.72 1.38 30.46
#